data_AF-A0A954A6N3-F1
#
_entry.id   AF-A0A954A6N3-F1
#
_cell.length_a   1.000
_cell.length_b   1.000
_cell.length_c   1.000
_cell.angle_alpha   90.00
_cell.angle_beta   90.00
_cell.angle_gamma   90.00
#
_symmetry.space_group_name_H-M   'P 1'
#
loop_
_entity.id
_entity.type
_entity.pdbx_description
1 polymer ?
#
loop_
_entity_poly.entity_id
_entity_poly.type
_entity_poly.pdbx_seq_one_letter_code
_entity_poly.pdbx_strand_id
1 'polypeptide(L)'
;MRRLCTLFLVVAVPALSGAQTLPVPTTLIDFFQPGTQPLAMVDPVIGGTGCTTCHAGFDPETAPFDHWQVSIMAQAMRDPLFHACLAVANQDAQFVGDLCLRCHSPIGWLDGNSTPTDGSAISGVSEYDGVTCHFCHRMVDPVYQPGVSPPDDFGILNGLLDPVTDSHSGQYVVDPQDRRRGPFDLVPGFAFHEWRKSPYHSESRMCGTCHDVSNPVFEKVGNDYVPTDLDQPHPTHDRYQEFPIERTYSEWLQSAFATGPIDMGGRFGGNQSAVSTCQDCHMPRTTGYACTFSGSSVFRTNLPQHDFNGSHTWVLDAIDNLDFTMEIYQDPAYMNPVQLAAAKDRNISMLERASDLELTQTGADLQVRVINQTGHKLPSGYPEGRRVWVNVRFLDAGGALVREHGHYDSTTADLTTTDTKVYETHLGLDATMAGVTGLPEGPSFHFALNNKTYKDNRIPPRGFTNAGFASVQAAPVGYSYPDGQYWDDTAFPIPTDATQAEVTIYYQTASKEYITFLRDANTTNNAGDVLHAQWELLGKGPPVVMDNATIAFTDAEFVRSDCNQDGGFDVSDPVALLGVLFTLAPTPTCLDACDVNDDAALDISDPVYSLAALFSAGALPTAPYPNCGPDPTSPDGLSCLESTCP
;
A
#
# COMPACT_ATOMS: atom_id res chain seq x y z
N MET A 1 -8.93 -63.74 20.64
CA MET A 1 -9.53 -62.42 20.36
C MET A 1 -9.59 -61.62 21.65
N ARG A 2 -8.60 -60.76 21.90
CA ARG A 2 -8.63 -59.71 22.92
C ARG A 2 -8.05 -58.47 22.27
N ARG A 3 -8.88 -57.43 22.13
CA ARG A 3 -8.53 -56.14 21.52
C ARG A 3 -7.62 -55.39 22.50
N LEU A 4 -6.41 -55.03 22.06
CA LEU A 4 -5.60 -54.01 22.74
C LEU A 4 -6.15 -52.64 22.35
N CYS A 5 -6.62 -51.87 23.33
CA CYS A 5 -6.79 -50.43 23.20
C CYS A 5 -5.41 -49.78 23.24
N THR A 6 -4.98 -49.19 22.13
CA THR A 6 -3.81 -48.32 22.10
C THR A 6 -4.25 -46.95 22.62
N LEU A 7 -3.76 -46.59 23.80
CA LEU A 7 -3.92 -45.27 24.40
C LEU A 7 -3.05 -44.29 23.58
N PHE A 8 -3.66 -43.32 22.91
CA PHE A 8 -2.91 -42.21 22.31
C PHE A 8 -2.37 -41.33 23.44
N LEU A 9 -1.06 -41.38 23.64
CA LEU A 9 -0.35 -40.44 24.50
C LEU A 9 -0.29 -39.11 23.72
N VAL A 10 -1.07 -38.13 24.14
CA VAL A 10 -0.85 -36.73 23.74
C VAL A 10 0.48 -36.35 24.37
N VAL A 11 1.53 -36.24 23.55
CA VAL A 11 2.80 -35.63 23.97
C VAL A 11 2.50 -34.15 24.09
N ALA A 12 2.35 -33.67 25.33
CA ALA A 12 2.36 -32.26 25.62
C ALA A 12 3.72 -31.71 25.17
N VAL A 13 3.70 -30.82 24.18
CA VAL A 13 4.84 -29.95 23.86
C VAL A 13 5.22 -29.23 25.17
N PRO A 14 6.50 -29.21 25.57
CA PRO A 14 6.88 -28.42 26.73
C PRO A 14 6.54 -26.96 26.39
N ALA A 15 5.67 -26.34 27.18
CA ALA A 15 5.52 -24.90 27.15
C ALA A 15 6.92 -24.30 27.36
N LEU A 16 7.34 -23.41 26.47
CA LEU A 16 8.49 -22.52 26.63
C LEU A 16 8.23 -21.59 27.83
N SER A 17 8.21 -22.14 29.05
CA SER A 17 8.24 -21.38 30.29
C SER A 17 9.70 -21.09 30.60
N GLY A 18 10.26 -20.07 29.96
CA GLY A 18 11.63 -19.66 30.27
C GLY A 18 12.34 -18.78 29.26
N ALA A 19 11.82 -17.56 29.02
CA ALA A 19 12.56 -16.30 28.94
C ALA A 19 11.65 -15.19 28.39
N GLN A 20 11.16 -14.29 29.25
CA GLN A 20 10.47 -13.05 28.85
C GLN A 20 11.52 -11.99 28.50
N THR A 21 12.33 -12.20 27.46
CA THR A 21 13.41 -11.26 27.14
C THR A 21 13.57 -11.10 25.64
N LEU A 22 13.52 -9.84 25.19
CA LEU A 22 14.03 -9.44 23.90
C LEU A 22 15.57 -9.24 23.98
N PRO A 23 16.31 -9.53 22.90
CA PRO A 23 15.82 -10.12 21.66
C PRO A 23 15.42 -11.60 21.84
N VAL A 24 14.44 -12.06 21.05
CA VAL A 24 14.15 -13.49 20.88
C VAL A 24 15.43 -14.17 20.35
N PRO A 25 15.87 -15.30 20.95
CA PRO A 25 17.19 -15.87 20.71
C PRO A 25 17.26 -16.70 19.42
N THR A 26 16.77 -16.17 18.29
CA THR A 26 16.90 -16.77 16.95
C THR A 26 18.36 -16.83 16.49
N THR A 27 18.64 -17.57 15.42
CA THR A 27 19.95 -17.77 14.79
C THR A 27 19.89 -17.47 13.29
N LEU A 28 21.04 -17.40 12.61
CA LEU A 28 21.08 -17.30 11.14
C LEU A 28 20.35 -18.45 10.44
N ILE A 29 20.29 -19.62 11.07
CA ILE A 29 19.67 -20.80 10.48
C ILE A 29 18.14 -20.71 10.51
N ASP A 30 17.56 -20.04 11.52
CA ASP A 30 16.10 -19.79 11.58
C ASP A 30 15.61 -18.89 10.43
N PHE A 31 16.49 -18.02 9.92
CA PHE A 31 16.22 -17.13 8.78
C PHE A 31 16.76 -17.66 7.46
N PHE A 32 17.25 -18.91 7.42
CA PHE A 32 17.81 -19.51 6.22
C PHE A 32 16.78 -19.55 5.09
N GLN A 33 17.24 -19.24 3.87
CA GLN A 33 16.42 -19.23 2.66
C GLN A 33 17.20 -19.91 1.50
N PRO A 34 16.57 -20.80 0.70
CA PRO A 34 17.22 -21.50 -0.40
C PRO A 34 17.64 -20.58 -1.55
N GLY A 35 18.41 -21.13 -2.50
CA GLY A 35 18.93 -20.39 -3.66
C GLY A 35 20.43 -20.14 -3.58
N THR A 36 20.90 -19.12 -4.31
CA THR A 36 22.32 -18.76 -4.30
C THR A 36 22.72 -18.27 -2.92
N GLN A 37 23.76 -18.87 -2.35
CA GLN A 37 24.27 -18.53 -1.01
C GLN A 37 25.43 -17.53 -1.06
N PRO A 38 25.77 -16.85 0.05
CA PRO A 38 26.92 -15.95 0.11
C PRO A 38 28.22 -16.65 -0.31
N LEU A 39 29.13 -15.87 -0.89
CA LEU A 39 30.45 -16.33 -1.37
C LEU A 39 30.38 -17.41 -2.47
N ALA A 40 29.23 -17.60 -3.11
CA ALA A 40 29.04 -18.54 -4.22
C ALA A 40 29.33 -17.96 -5.61
N MET A 41 29.63 -16.66 -5.70
CA MET A 41 29.92 -15.97 -6.97
C MET A 41 31.33 -16.28 -7.46
N VAL A 42 31.47 -16.60 -8.75
CA VAL A 42 32.76 -16.74 -9.43
C VAL A 42 33.23 -15.36 -9.90
N ASP A 43 32.34 -14.64 -10.59
CA ASP A 43 32.54 -13.22 -10.93
C ASP A 43 31.70 -12.35 -9.99
N PRO A 44 32.29 -11.35 -9.32
CA PRO A 44 31.60 -10.53 -8.33
C PRO A 44 30.40 -9.79 -8.94
N VAL A 45 29.38 -9.54 -8.11
CA VAL A 45 28.32 -8.60 -8.49
C VAL A 45 28.88 -7.18 -8.33
N ILE A 46 28.47 -6.24 -9.21
CA ILE A 46 29.06 -4.89 -9.27
C ILE A 46 27.94 -3.87 -9.12
N GLY A 47 28.30 -2.68 -8.61
CA GLY A 47 27.36 -1.55 -8.47
C GLY A 47 26.84 -1.03 -9.81
N GLY A 48 25.76 -0.24 -9.75
CA GLY A 48 25.11 0.32 -10.93
C GLY A 48 26.04 1.23 -11.74
N THR A 49 26.98 1.90 -11.08
CA THR A 49 27.98 2.79 -11.70
C THR A 49 28.82 2.09 -12.78
N GLY A 50 29.03 0.78 -12.66
CA GLY A 50 29.73 -0.04 -13.66
C GLY A 50 29.01 -0.13 -15.02
N CYS A 51 27.74 0.27 -15.09
CA CYS A 51 26.94 0.27 -16.31
C CYS A 51 26.92 1.63 -17.03
N THR A 52 27.32 2.71 -16.35
CA THR A 52 27.08 4.11 -16.77
C THR A 52 27.75 4.49 -18.07
N THR A 53 28.90 3.88 -18.41
CA THR A 53 29.61 4.15 -19.67
C THR A 53 28.73 3.94 -20.91
N CYS A 54 27.77 3.02 -20.82
CA CYS A 54 26.88 2.65 -21.92
C CYS A 54 25.42 3.02 -21.67
N HIS A 55 25.00 3.00 -20.39
CA HIS A 55 23.60 2.98 -19.97
C HIS A 55 23.15 4.23 -19.20
N ALA A 56 23.94 5.31 -19.20
CA ALA A 56 23.63 6.59 -18.56
C ALA A 56 23.80 7.77 -19.54
N GLY A 57 23.08 8.87 -19.30
CA GLY A 57 23.34 10.20 -19.87
C GLY A 57 23.20 10.37 -21.39
N PHE A 58 22.78 9.34 -22.13
CA PHE A 58 22.63 9.41 -23.58
C PHE A 58 21.24 9.88 -24.03
N ASP A 59 20.23 9.72 -23.18
CA ASP A 59 18.85 10.13 -23.42
C ASP A 59 18.12 10.27 -22.08
N PRO A 60 17.54 11.44 -21.76
CA PRO A 60 16.97 11.71 -20.44
C PRO A 60 15.68 10.95 -20.13
N GLU A 61 15.06 10.30 -21.12
CA GLU A 61 13.80 9.54 -20.98
C GLU A 61 14.02 8.02 -20.99
N THR A 62 15.15 7.56 -21.55
CA THR A 62 15.38 6.14 -21.85
C THR A 62 16.68 5.58 -21.30
N ALA A 63 17.60 6.41 -20.80
CA ALA A 63 18.81 5.93 -20.13
C ALA A 63 18.45 5.23 -18.81
N PRO A 64 18.63 3.90 -18.70
CA PRO A 64 18.08 3.15 -17.56
C PRO A 64 18.78 3.48 -16.24
N PHE A 65 20.08 3.80 -16.25
CA PHE A 65 20.78 4.19 -15.02
C PHE A 65 20.22 5.49 -14.45
N ASP A 66 19.90 6.46 -15.31
CA ASP A 66 19.47 7.80 -14.89
C ASP A 66 18.15 7.75 -14.12
N HIS A 67 17.27 6.83 -14.51
CA HIS A 67 15.98 6.58 -13.86
C HIS A 67 16.12 5.65 -12.65
N TRP A 68 16.93 4.59 -12.77
CA TRP A 68 17.14 3.62 -11.69
C TRP A 68 17.78 4.27 -10.46
N GLN A 69 18.79 5.12 -10.63
CA GLN A 69 19.57 5.69 -9.51
C GLN A 69 18.71 6.52 -8.54
N VAL A 70 17.53 6.98 -8.96
CA VAL A 70 16.58 7.76 -8.13
C VAL A 70 15.35 6.95 -7.72
N SER A 71 15.34 5.65 -8.00
CA SER A 71 14.29 4.72 -7.57
C SER A 71 14.59 4.14 -6.19
N ILE A 72 13.57 3.68 -5.47
CA ILE A 72 13.79 3.04 -4.17
C ILE A 72 14.58 1.72 -4.28
N MET A 73 14.65 1.10 -5.46
CA MET A 73 15.50 -0.09 -5.68
C MET A 73 16.99 0.25 -5.55
N ALA A 74 17.44 1.35 -6.17
CA ALA A 74 18.83 1.84 -6.04
C ALA A 74 19.14 2.39 -4.64
N GLN A 75 18.10 2.82 -3.94
CA GLN A 75 18.18 3.47 -2.63
C GLN A 75 17.81 2.53 -1.47
N ALA A 76 17.58 1.24 -1.74
CA ALA A 76 17.02 0.30 -0.76
C ALA A 76 17.88 0.13 0.51
N MET A 77 19.21 0.29 0.38
CA MET A 77 20.16 0.25 1.50
C MET A 77 20.54 1.66 2.02
N ARG A 78 20.04 2.73 1.39
CA ARG A 78 20.24 4.13 1.82
C ARG A 78 19.01 4.69 2.53
N ASP A 79 17.89 3.99 2.52
CA ASP A 79 16.62 4.41 3.10
C ASP A 79 16.66 4.50 4.65
N PRO A 80 16.54 5.70 5.26
CA PRO A 80 16.53 5.82 6.72
C PRO A 80 15.33 5.14 7.38
N LEU A 81 14.21 4.97 6.67
CA LEU A 81 13.04 4.24 7.18
C LEU A 81 13.40 2.76 7.35
N PHE A 82 14.07 2.18 6.35
CA PHE A 82 14.60 0.83 6.41
C PHE A 82 15.61 0.66 7.55
N HIS A 83 16.58 1.56 7.69
CA HIS A 83 17.60 1.47 8.76
C HIS A 83 17.00 1.51 10.17
N ALA A 84 15.99 2.36 10.39
CA ALA A 84 15.31 2.41 11.68
C ALA A 84 14.52 1.12 11.96
N CYS A 85 13.83 0.58 10.94
CA CYS A 85 13.15 -0.72 11.04
C CYS A 85 14.15 -1.86 11.28
N LEU A 86 15.28 -1.90 10.57
CA LEU A 86 16.31 -2.93 10.71
C LEU A 86 16.91 -2.95 12.12
N ALA A 87 17.11 -1.77 12.71
CA ALA A 87 17.59 -1.65 14.09
C ALA A 87 16.60 -2.24 15.10
N VAL A 88 15.31 -1.87 15.01
CA VAL A 88 14.27 -2.43 15.89
C VAL A 88 14.09 -3.93 15.64
N ALA A 89 14.09 -4.39 14.39
CA ALA A 89 13.97 -5.81 14.08
C ALA A 89 15.12 -6.64 14.68
N ASN A 90 16.38 -6.20 14.56
CA ASN A 90 17.52 -6.90 15.18
C ASN A 90 17.50 -6.85 16.72
N GLN A 91 16.85 -5.85 17.32
CA GLN A 91 16.57 -5.81 18.76
C GLN A 91 15.46 -6.77 19.19
N ASP A 92 14.53 -7.05 18.28
CA ASP A 92 13.39 -7.91 18.51
C ASP A 92 13.75 -9.38 18.37
N ALA A 93 14.44 -9.74 17.29
CA ALA A 93 14.86 -11.11 16.98
C ALA A 93 16.32 -11.10 16.49
N GLN A 94 17.19 -11.86 17.17
CA GLN A 94 18.61 -11.93 16.80
C GLN A 94 18.74 -12.46 15.37
N PHE A 95 19.66 -11.91 14.58
CA PHE A 95 19.95 -12.35 13.21
C PHE A 95 18.86 -12.12 12.14
N VAL A 96 17.68 -11.58 12.48
CA VAL A 96 16.60 -11.31 11.50
C VAL A 96 17.05 -10.43 10.34
N GLY A 97 18.00 -9.54 10.58
CA GLY A 97 18.50 -8.65 9.55
C GLY A 97 19.17 -9.35 8.37
N ASP A 98 19.61 -10.61 8.50
CA ASP A 98 20.10 -11.38 7.34
C ASP A 98 19.03 -11.51 6.25
N LEU A 99 17.78 -11.79 6.65
CA LEU A 99 16.63 -11.85 5.75
C LEU A 99 16.37 -10.49 5.07
N CYS A 100 16.47 -9.40 5.84
CA CYS A 100 16.25 -8.04 5.34
C CYS A 100 17.32 -7.65 4.31
N LEU A 101 18.60 -7.84 4.66
CA LEU A 101 19.75 -7.46 3.84
C LEU A 101 19.80 -8.24 2.53
N ARG A 102 19.27 -9.47 2.52
CA ARG A 102 19.17 -10.28 1.31
C ARG A 102 18.38 -9.58 0.19
N CYS A 103 17.34 -8.82 0.52
CA CYS A 103 16.54 -8.05 -0.44
C CYS A 103 17.02 -6.60 -0.59
N HIS A 104 17.46 -5.97 0.50
CA HIS A 104 17.80 -4.54 0.51
C HIS A 104 19.25 -4.22 0.10
N SER A 105 20.18 -5.17 0.24
CA SER A 105 21.55 -5.11 -0.28
C SER A 105 22.00 -6.48 -0.80
N PRO A 106 21.44 -6.97 -1.94
CA PRO A 106 21.79 -8.28 -2.47
C PRO A 106 23.29 -8.45 -2.76
N ILE A 107 24.00 -7.38 -3.16
CA ILE A 107 25.46 -7.43 -3.34
C ILE A 107 26.15 -7.71 -2.01
N GLY A 108 25.88 -6.91 -0.98
CA GLY A 108 26.52 -7.08 0.31
C GLY A 108 26.19 -8.43 0.95
N TRP A 109 24.95 -8.92 0.79
CA TRP A 109 24.58 -10.26 1.24
C TRP A 109 25.34 -11.36 0.48
N LEU A 110 25.38 -11.31 -0.86
CA LEU A 110 26.10 -12.28 -1.70
C LEU A 110 27.61 -12.27 -1.43
N ASP A 111 28.19 -11.14 -1.07
CA ASP A 111 29.62 -11.01 -0.71
C ASP A 111 29.92 -11.44 0.74
N GLY A 112 28.90 -11.85 1.51
CA GLY A 112 29.04 -12.31 2.89
C GLY A 112 29.14 -11.19 3.93
N ASN A 113 28.78 -9.96 3.55
CA ASN A 113 28.81 -8.76 4.40
C ASN A 113 27.47 -8.49 5.10
N SER A 114 26.55 -9.48 5.13
CA SER A 114 25.36 -9.45 5.97
C SER A 114 25.63 -9.82 7.43
N THR A 115 26.88 -10.12 7.80
CA THR A 115 27.28 -10.37 9.19
C THR A 115 28.29 -9.29 9.65
N PRO A 116 27.97 -8.49 10.70
CA PRO A 116 26.77 -8.57 11.54
C PRO A 116 25.46 -8.20 10.82
N THR A 117 24.34 -8.80 11.25
CA THR A 117 23.01 -8.67 10.61
C THR A 117 22.33 -7.32 10.82
N ASP A 118 22.97 -6.43 11.57
CA ASP A 118 22.55 -5.03 11.70
C ASP A 118 22.94 -4.16 10.49
N GLY A 119 23.63 -4.75 9.50
CA GLY A 119 24.08 -4.05 8.29
C GLY A 119 25.38 -3.26 8.47
N SER A 120 26.02 -3.30 9.64
CA SER A 120 27.24 -2.53 9.92
C SER A 120 28.46 -2.95 9.09
N ALA A 121 28.45 -4.16 8.53
CA ALA A 121 29.48 -4.65 7.61
C ALA A 121 29.29 -4.14 6.16
N ILE A 122 28.10 -3.63 5.83
CA ILE A 122 27.81 -3.02 4.53
C ILE A 122 28.52 -1.68 4.44
N SER A 123 29.55 -1.61 3.61
CA SER A 123 30.50 -0.50 3.59
C SER A 123 30.96 -0.10 2.19
N GLY A 124 30.74 -0.94 1.18
CA GLY A 124 31.09 -0.65 -0.20
C GLY A 124 30.05 0.24 -0.88
N VAL A 125 30.49 1.22 -1.69
CA VAL A 125 29.60 2.06 -2.53
C VAL A 125 28.66 1.20 -3.37
N SER A 126 29.16 0.08 -3.92
CA SER A 126 28.35 -0.87 -4.70
C SER A 126 27.34 -1.65 -3.86
N GLU A 127 27.57 -1.85 -2.57
CA GLU A 127 26.62 -2.56 -1.69
C GLU A 127 25.46 -1.65 -1.27
N TYR A 128 25.72 -0.34 -1.18
CA TYR A 128 24.69 0.66 -0.92
C TYR A 128 23.78 0.95 -2.12
N ASP A 129 24.18 0.56 -3.33
CA ASP A 129 23.34 0.62 -4.55
C ASP A 129 22.10 -0.29 -4.47
N GLY A 130 21.90 -1.00 -3.36
CA GLY A 130 20.72 -1.80 -3.10
C GLY A 130 20.50 -2.84 -4.19
N VAL A 131 19.31 -2.84 -4.79
CA VAL A 131 18.94 -3.75 -5.88
C VAL A 131 19.49 -3.21 -7.20
N THR A 132 20.68 -3.69 -7.58
CA THR A 132 21.45 -3.15 -8.71
C THR A 132 21.10 -3.74 -10.06
N CYS A 133 21.51 -3.04 -11.13
CA CYS A 133 21.44 -3.53 -12.51
C CYS A 133 22.08 -4.93 -12.64
N HIS A 134 23.28 -5.12 -12.08
CA HIS A 134 24.03 -6.37 -12.26
C HIS A 134 23.39 -7.54 -11.53
N PHE A 135 22.78 -7.28 -10.37
CA PHE A 135 22.02 -8.29 -9.62
C PHE A 135 20.77 -8.73 -10.41
N CYS A 136 19.87 -7.81 -10.74
CA CYS A 136 18.63 -8.14 -11.47
C CYS A 136 18.93 -8.81 -12.81
N HIS A 137 19.88 -8.26 -13.59
CA HIS A 137 20.27 -8.81 -14.88
C HIS A 137 21.18 -10.06 -14.77
N ARG A 138 21.42 -10.62 -13.57
CA ARG A 138 22.02 -11.95 -13.40
C ARG A 138 21.08 -12.93 -12.72
N MET A 139 19.86 -12.53 -12.38
CA MET A 139 18.89 -13.45 -11.82
C MET A 139 18.57 -14.58 -12.82
N VAL A 140 18.54 -15.79 -12.29
CA VAL A 140 18.22 -17.02 -13.02
C VAL A 140 16.84 -17.46 -12.61
N ASP A 141 16.09 -17.94 -13.60
CA ASP A 141 14.82 -18.59 -13.39
C ASP A 141 15.02 -19.84 -12.51
N PRO A 142 14.42 -19.94 -11.31
CA PRO A 142 14.54 -21.14 -10.47
C PRO A 142 13.89 -22.39 -11.10
N VAL A 143 12.99 -22.21 -12.08
CA VAL A 143 12.26 -23.29 -12.76
C VAL A 143 12.79 -23.45 -14.19
N TYR A 144 13.71 -24.38 -14.37
CA TYR A 144 14.26 -24.66 -15.70
C TYR A 144 13.20 -25.20 -16.68
N GLN A 145 13.09 -24.57 -17.85
CA GLN A 145 12.23 -25.00 -18.94
C GLN A 145 13.07 -25.31 -20.19
N PRO A 146 13.22 -26.60 -20.59
CA PRO A 146 13.99 -26.98 -21.76
C PRO A 146 13.51 -26.27 -23.04
N GLY A 147 14.43 -25.60 -23.75
CA GLY A 147 14.14 -24.86 -24.97
C GLY A 147 13.56 -23.45 -24.76
N VAL A 148 13.30 -23.05 -23.50
CA VAL A 148 12.83 -21.71 -23.12
C VAL A 148 13.88 -20.99 -22.26
N SER A 149 14.35 -21.64 -21.18
CA SER A 149 15.41 -21.11 -20.33
C SER A 149 16.77 -21.14 -21.06
N PRO A 150 17.66 -20.16 -20.81
CA PRO A 150 19.06 -20.24 -21.18
C PRO A 150 19.67 -21.62 -20.83
N PRO A 151 20.39 -22.29 -21.75
CA PRO A 151 20.94 -23.63 -21.48
C PRO A 151 21.89 -23.70 -20.27
N ASP A 152 22.60 -22.60 -19.99
CA ASP A 152 23.49 -22.48 -18.84
C ASP A 152 22.75 -22.63 -17.50
N ASP A 153 21.46 -22.24 -17.44
CA ASP A 153 20.65 -22.26 -16.22
C ASP A 153 20.53 -23.68 -15.65
N PHE A 154 20.50 -24.71 -16.51
CA PHE A 154 20.45 -26.10 -16.04
C PHE A 154 21.67 -26.47 -15.16
N GLY A 155 22.86 -26.02 -15.54
CA GLY A 155 24.07 -26.26 -14.77
C GLY A 155 24.10 -25.47 -13.46
N ILE A 156 23.64 -24.21 -13.52
CA ILE A 156 23.56 -23.32 -12.35
C ILE A 156 22.61 -23.90 -11.30
N LEU A 157 21.39 -24.28 -11.71
CA LEU A 157 20.36 -24.80 -10.82
C LEU A 157 20.73 -26.15 -10.20
N ASN A 158 21.33 -27.05 -10.98
CA ASN A 158 21.83 -28.34 -10.46
C ASN A 158 23.05 -28.18 -9.54
N GLY A 159 23.70 -27.01 -9.54
CA GLY A 159 24.83 -26.68 -8.68
C GLY A 159 24.44 -26.07 -7.33
N LEU A 160 23.16 -25.75 -7.12
CA LEU A 160 22.68 -25.20 -5.85
C LEU A 160 22.76 -26.23 -4.73
N LEU A 161 23.19 -25.78 -3.55
CA LEU A 161 23.13 -26.58 -2.33
C LEU A 161 21.68 -26.80 -1.91
N ASP A 162 20.88 -25.73 -1.95
CA ASP A 162 19.48 -25.71 -1.55
C ASP A 162 18.64 -25.16 -2.71
N PRO A 163 17.94 -26.02 -3.46
CA PRO A 163 17.13 -25.61 -4.60
C PRO A 163 15.94 -24.74 -4.20
N VAL A 164 15.63 -23.74 -5.03
CA VAL A 164 14.43 -22.92 -4.86
C VAL A 164 13.25 -23.61 -5.53
N THR A 165 12.25 -23.98 -4.74
CA THR A 165 10.99 -24.54 -5.24
C THR A 165 9.91 -23.47 -5.42
N ASP A 166 9.98 -22.38 -4.64
CA ASP A 166 9.01 -21.30 -4.70
C ASP A 166 9.61 -19.93 -4.30
N SER A 167 9.97 -19.08 -5.27
CA SER A 167 10.61 -17.79 -4.99
C SER A 167 9.70 -16.81 -4.23
N HIS A 168 10.16 -16.43 -3.04
CA HIS A 168 9.63 -15.39 -2.15
C HIS A 168 10.71 -15.06 -1.10
N SER A 169 10.54 -14.06 -0.25
CA SER A 169 11.45 -13.77 0.88
C SER A 169 12.96 -13.76 0.52
N GLY A 170 13.30 -13.26 -0.67
CA GLY A 170 14.68 -13.21 -1.15
C GLY A 170 15.22 -14.52 -1.72
N GLN A 171 14.42 -15.59 -1.90
CA GLN A 171 14.83 -16.86 -2.52
C GLN A 171 15.15 -16.73 -4.03
N TYR A 172 16.24 -16.03 -4.35
CA TYR A 172 16.77 -15.86 -5.70
C TYR A 172 17.85 -16.88 -6.05
N VAL A 173 18.00 -17.07 -7.36
CA VAL A 173 19.19 -17.68 -7.97
C VAL A 173 19.88 -16.61 -8.81
N VAL A 174 21.19 -16.47 -8.64
CA VAL A 174 22.03 -15.54 -9.40
C VAL A 174 23.07 -16.35 -10.18
N ASP A 175 23.24 -16.03 -11.46
CA ASP A 175 24.27 -16.64 -12.30
C ASP A 175 25.65 -16.35 -11.69
N PRO A 176 26.45 -17.37 -11.33
CA PRO A 176 27.75 -17.17 -10.68
C PRO A 176 28.80 -16.51 -11.59
N GLN A 177 28.57 -16.45 -12.91
CA GLN A 177 29.44 -15.79 -13.89
C GLN A 177 28.80 -14.49 -14.40
N ASP A 178 29.60 -13.51 -14.87
CA ASP A 178 29.07 -12.27 -15.48
C ASP A 178 28.46 -12.55 -16.86
N ARG A 179 27.25 -13.12 -16.84
CA ARG A 179 26.40 -13.38 -18.02
C ARG A 179 25.07 -12.69 -17.81
N ARG A 180 24.94 -11.53 -18.44
CA ARG A 180 23.79 -10.64 -18.23
C ARG A 180 22.56 -11.15 -18.96
N ARG A 181 21.38 -10.88 -18.45
CA ARG A 181 20.12 -11.45 -18.91
C ARG A 181 19.12 -10.36 -19.17
N GLY A 182 18.23 -10.59 -20.12
CA GLY A 182 17.17 -9.64 -20.44
C GLY A 182 16.19 -10.23 -21.44
N PRO A 183 15.06 -9.54 -21.68
CA PRO A 183 13.99 -10.10 -22.49
C PRO A 183 14.26 -10.05 -24.00
N PHE A 184 15.32 -9.36 -24.42
CA PHE A 184 15.63 -9.13 -25.82
C PHE A 184 16.87 -9.86 -26.30
N ASP A 185 16.85 -10.23 -27.58
CA ASP A 185 18.06 -10.55 -28.32
C ASP A 185 18.88 -9.28 -28.61
N LEU A 186 20.20 -9.38 -28.49
CA LEU A 186 21.13 -8.33 -28.91
C LEU A 186 21.60 -8.55 -30.35
N VAL A 187 22.23 -7.53 -30.93
CA VAL A 187 22.73 -7.60 -32.32
C VAL A 187 23.77 -8.71 -32.50
N PRO A 188 23.81 -9.37 -33.68
CA PRO A 188 24.88 -10.32 -33.99
C PRO A 188 26.26 -9.68 -33.83
N GLY A 189 27.17 -10.36 -33.12
CA GLY A 189 28.53 -9.86 -32.89
C GLY A 189 28.66 -8.84 -31.75
N PHE A 190 27.63 -8.63 -30.93
CA PHE A 190 27.74 -7.86 -29.69
C PHE A 190 28.85 -8.43 -28.80
N ALA A 191 29.80 -7.58 -28.39
CA ALA A 191 31.04 -8.01 -27.74
C ALA A 191 31.42 -7.18 -26.50
N PHE A 192 30.51 -6.37 -25.95
CA PHE A 192 30.82 -5.52 -24.79
C PHE A 192 30.71 -6.27 -23.45
N HIS A 193 29.81 -7.26 -23.37
CA HIS A 193 29.68 -8.19 -22.25
C HIS A 193 28.95 -9.46 -22.73
N GLU A 194 29.03 -10.55 -21.97
CA GLU A 194 28.22 -11.73 -22.24
C GLU A 194 26.74 -11.45 -21.96
N TRP A 195 25.86 -12.09 -22.74
CA TRP A 195 24.43 -11.93 -22.56
C TRP A 195 23.66 -13.23 -22.86
N ARG A 196 22.46 -13.35 -22.29
CA ARG A 196 21.46 -14.39 -22.60
C ARG A 196 20.07 -13.77 -22.69
N LYS A 197 19.28 -14.19 -23.68
CA LYS A 197 17.84 -13.89 -23.68
C LYS A 197 17.16 -14.73 -22.60
N SER A 198 16.34 -14.08 -21.78
CA SER A 198 15.66 -14.72 -20.65
C SER A 198 14.20 -14.24 -20.58
N PRO A 199 13.22 -15.13 -20.82
CA PRO A 199 11.80 -14.83 -20.62
C PRO A 199 11.46 -14.40 -19.18
N TYR A 200 12.18 -14.93 -18.19
CA TYR A 200 12.01 -14.57 -16.77
C TYR A 200 12.05 -13.06 -16.50
N HIS A 201 12.85 -12.33 -17.27
CA HIS A 201 12.99 -10.86 -17.16
C HIS A 201 11.76 -10.09 -17.72
N SER A 202 10.73 -10.80 -18.18
CA SER A 202 9.42 -10.26 -18.54
C SER A 202 8.28 -10.86 -17.72
N GLU A 203 8.59 -11.61 -16.66
CA GLU A 203 7.58 -12.31 -15.86
C GLU A 203 7.51 -11.73 -14.44
N SER A 204 6.30 -11.49 -13.94
CA SER A 204 6.03 -10.92 -12.61
C SER A 204 6.70 -11.69 -11.46
N ARG A 205 6.91 -13.00 -11.63
CA ARG A 205 7.57 -13.85 -10.61
C ARG A 205 9.00 -13.44 -10.29
N MET A 206 9.70 -12.74 -11.20
CA MET A 206 11.01 -12.17 -10.88
C MET A 206 10.89 -11.12 -9.77
N CYS A 207 9.84 -10.30 -9.81
CA CYS A 207 9.54 -9.32 -8.78
C CYS A 207 9.05 -10.02 -7.50
N GLY A 208 8.28 -11.11 -7.64
CA GLY A 208 7.76 -11.91 -6.53
C GLY A 208 8.82 -12.49 -5.59
N THR A 209 10.07 -12.63 -6.05
CA THR A 209 11.21 -13.02 -5.20
C THR A 209 11.37 -12.11 -3.97
N CYS A 210 11.19 -10.80 -4.11
CA CYS A 210 11.32 -9.83 -3.01
C CYS A 210 9.98 -9.20 -2.61
N HIS A 211 8.96 -9.25 -3.48
CA HIS A 211 7.63 -8.66 -3.26
C HIS A 211 6.56 -9.69 -2.84
N ASP A 212 6.99 -10.76 -2.18
CA ASP A 212 6.15 -11.68 -1.43
C ASP A 212 6.97 -12.10 -0.21
N VAL A 213 6.62 -11.58 0.98
CA VAL A 213 7.47 -11.68 2.16
C VAL A 213 6.76 -12.47 3.23
N SER A 214 7.38 -13.57 3.63
CA SER A 214 6.94 -14.41 4.73
C SER A 214 8.03 -14.49 5.79
N ASN A 215 7.61 -14.60 7.05
CA ASN A 215 8.54 -14.81 8.16
C ASN A 215 8.77 -16.32 8.36
N PRO A 216 9.99 -16.82 8.09
CA PRO A 216 10.30 -18.25 8.17
C PRO A 216 10.38 -18.79 9.60
N VAL A 217 10.43 -17.91 10.61
CA VAL A 217 10.46 -18.34 12.03
C VAL A 217 9.13 -18.93 12.47
N PHE A 218 8.05 -18.71 11.71
CA PHE A 218 6.72 -19.17 12.06
C PHE A 218 6.20 -20.23 11.10
N GLU A 219 5.70 -21.33 11.65
CA GLU A 219 4.97 -22.36 10.92
C GLU A 219 3.47 -22.24 11.17
N LYS A 220 2.68 -22.44 10.11
CA LYS A 220 1.23 -22.50 10.16
C LYS A 220 0.75 -23.80 10.80
N VAL A 221 0.05 -23.69 11.94
CA VAL A 221 -0.60 -24.81 12.63
C VAL A 221 -2.10 -24.53 12.75
N GLY A 222 -2.89 -25.18 11.89
CA GLY A 222 -4.31 -24.88 11.78
C GLY A 222 -4.53 -23.47 11.21
N ASN A 223 -5.09 -22.57 12.04
CA ASN A 223 -5.31 -21.17 11.69
C ASN A 223 -4.30 -20.21 12.36
N ASP A 224 -3.43 -20.74 13.22
CA ASP A 224 -2.48 -19.97 13.99
C ASP A 224 -1.06 -20.14 13.43
N TYR A 225 -0.15 -19.25 13.81
CA TYR A 225 1.26 -19.31 13.45
C TYR A 225 2.10 -19.40 14.71
N VAL A 226 2.90 -20.45 14.82
CA VAL A 226 3.72 -20.74 16.00
C VAL A 226 5.20 -20.75 15.63
N PRO A 227 6.10 -20.34 16.55
CA PRO A 227 7.53 -20.42 16.29
C PRO A 227 7.98 -21.85 15.95
N THR A 228 8.89 -21.98 14.99
CA THR A 228 9.55 -23.25 14.66
C THR A 228 10.56 -23.66 15.72
N ASP A 229 11.10 -24.87 15.60
CA ASP A 229 12.25 -25.30 16.39
C ASP A 229 13.44 -24.36 16.12
N LEU A 230 14.11 -23.94 17.19
CA LEU A 230 15.26 -23.03 17.13
C LEU A 230 16.48 -23.68 16.46
N ASP A 231 17.26 -22.86 15.75
CA ASP A 231 18.48 -23.23 15.04
C ASP A 231 18.23 -24.27 13.95
N GLN A 232 17.07 -24.18 13.29
CA GLN A 232 16.68 -25.01 12.16
C GLN A 232 16.02 -24.16 11.07
N PRO A 233 16.28 -24.46 9.78
CA PRO A 233 15.56 -23.78 8.70
C PRO A 233 14.07 -24.13 8.78
N HIS A 234 13.22 -23.24 8.27
CA HIS A 234 11.79 -23.54 8.14
C HIS A 234 11.59 -24.85 7.38
N PRO A 235 10.77 -25.80 7.87
CA PRO A 235 10.76 -27.19 7.38
C PRO A 235 10.32 -27.36 5.92
N THR A 236 9.70 -26.33 5.33
CA THR A 236 9.13 -26.41 3.98
C THR A 236 9.65 -25.35 3.02
N HIS A 237 10.14 -24.21 3.52
CA HIS A 237 10.40 -23.00 2.70
C HIS A 237 9.25 -22.65 1.76
N ASP A 238 8.01 -22.94 2.16
CA ASP A 238 6.79 -22.63 1.41
C ASP A 238 6.13 -21.40 2.04
N ARG A 239 5.96 -20.34 1.24
CA ARG A 239 5.38 -19.08 1.70
C ARG A 239 4.01 -19.23 2.35
N TYR A 240 3.22 -20.25 1.95
CA TYR A 240 1.88 -20.50 2.47
C TYR A 240 1.85 -21.36 3.74
N GLN A 241 3.02 -21.86 4.17
CA GLN A 241 3.24 -22.45 5.49
C GLN A 241 3.91 -21.48 6.46
N GLU A 242 4.50 -20.40 5.96
CA GLU A 242 5.12 -19.34 6.76
C GLU A 242 4.13 -18.20 7.09
N PHE A 243 4.47 -17.33 8.05
CA PHE A 243 3.60 -16.20 8.42
C PHE A 243 3.61 -15.10 7.33
N PRO A 244 2.43 -14.69 6.81
CA PRO A 244 2.32 -13.67 5.77
C PRO A 244 2.58 -12.25 6.28
N ILE A 245 3.74 -11.69 5.98
CA ILE A 245 4.01 -10.27 6.22
C ILE A 245 3.49 -9.43 5.05
N GLU A 246 3.96 -9.74 3.84
CA GLU A 246 3.58 -9.06 2.61
C GLU A 246 3.12 -10.09 1.59
N ARG A 247 2.05 -9.75 0.84
CA ARG A 247 1.45 -10.64 -0.15
C ARG A 247 1.29 -9.97 -1.52
N THR A 248 2.04 -8.93 -1.84
CA THR A 248 1.86 -8.13 -3.06
C THR A 248 1.82 -8.98 -4.34
N TYR A 249 2.78 -9.88 -4.52
CA TYR A 249 2.79 -10.79 -5.68
C TYR A 249 1.67 -11.82 -5.62
N SER A 250 1.40 -12.39 -4.44
CA SER A 250 0.31 -13.35 -4.21
C SER A 250 -1.09 -12.72 -4.44
N GLU A 251 -1.29 -11.47 -4.05
CA GLU A 251 -2.49 -10.68 -4.34
C GLU A 251 -2.65 -10.45 -5.85
N TRP A 252 -1.55 -10.13 -6.54
CA TRP A 252 -1.55 -10.00 -8.00
C TRP A 252 -1.87 -11.30 -8.72
N LEU A 253 -1.34 -12.44 -8.26
CA LEU A 253 -1.66 -13.77 -8.80
C LEU A 253 -3.16 -14.08 -8.76
N GLN A 254 -3.88 -13.49 -7.81
CA GLN A 254 -5.33 -13.65 -7.64
C GLN A 254 -6.14 -12.49 -8.26
N SER A 255 -5.53 -11.71 -9.17
CA SER A 255 -6.18 -10.65 -9.92
C SER A 255 -6.46 -11.03 -11.38
N ALA A 256 -7.32 -10.27 -12.04
CA ALA A 256 -7.57 -10.39 -13.47
C ALA A 256 -6.30 -10.17 -14.30
N PHE A 257 -5.35 -9.36 -13.85
CA PHE A 257 -4.10 -9.07 -14.56
C PHE A 257 -3.21 -10.30 -14.71
N ALA A 258 -3.21 -11.19 -13.72
CA ALA A 258 -2.47 -12.46 -13.79
C ALA A 258 -3.10 -13.48 -14.76
N THR A 259 -4.39 -13.33 -15.08
CA THR A 259 -5.09 -14.21 -16.04
C THR A 259 -4.89 -13.78 -17.50
N GLY A 260 -4.55 -12.51 -17.74
CA GLY A 260 -4.24 -11.98 -19.06
C GLY A 260 -4.21 -10.46 -19.11
N PRO A 261 -3.77 -9.87 -20.23
CA PRO A 261 -3.70 -8.42 -20.38
C PRO A 261 -5.06 -7.74 -20.25
N ILE A 262 -5.12 -6.70 -19.42
CA ILE A 262 -6.28 -5.83 -19.25
C ILE A 262 -5.96 -4.50 -19.93
N ASP A 263 -6.82 -4.07 -20.86
CA ASP A 263 -6.70 -2.75 -21.49
C ASP A 263 -7.04 -1.66 -20.48
N MET A 264 -6.02 -0.93 -20.05
CA MET A 264 -6.13 0.18 -19.11
C MET A 264 -6.03 1.53 -19.83
N GLY A 265 -6.19 1.57 -21.16
CA GLY A 265 -6.18 2.83 -21.92
C GLY A 265 -4.85 3.58 -21.87
N GLY A 266 -3.74 2.88 -21.60
CA GLY A 266 -2.42 3.51 -21.42
C GLY A 266 -2.18 4.07 -20.02
N ARG A 267 -3.08 3.83 -19.06
CA ARG A 267 -2.98 4.30 -17.67
C ARG A 267 -1.65 3.95 -17.01
N PHE A 268 -1.09 2.76 -17.29
CA PHE A 268 0.18 2.35 -16.68
C PHE A 268 1.28 2.02 -17.68
N GLY A 269 0.94 1.49 -18.85
CA GLY A 269 1.90 0.80 -19.71
C GLY A 269 2.83 1.67 -20.57
N GLY A 270 2.67 2.99 -20.57
CA GLY A 270 3.35 3.85 -21.54
C GLY A 270 2.87 3.54 -22.96
N ASN A 271 3.78 3.07 -23.84
CA ASN A 271 3.46 2.69 -25.23
C ASN A 271 2.52 1.47 -25.37
N GLN A 272 2.14 0.80 -24.28
CA GLN A 272 1.18 -0.30 -24.29
C GLN A 272 -0.08 0.09 -23.50
N SER A 273 -1.25 -0.13 -24.11
CA SER A 273 -2.53 0.15 -23.44
C SER A 273 -2.95 -0.97 -22.49
N ALA A 274 -2.69 -2.22 -22.88
CA ALA A 274 -2.96 -3.41 -22.09
C ALA A 274 -1.77 -3.82 -21.23
N VAL A 275 -2.05 -4.18 -19.98
CA VAL A 275 -1.04 -4.57 -18.97
C VAL A 275 -1.40 -5.90 -18.33
N SER A 276 -0.39 -6.72 -18.06
CA SER A 276 -0.57 -8.06 -17.46
C SER A 276 0.45 -8.36 -16.38
N THR A 277 1.68 -7.84 -16.49
CA THR A 277 2.78 -8.16 -15.58
C THR A 277 3.12 -7.00 -14.65
N CYS A 278 3.86 -7.26 -13.58
CA CYS A 278 4.42 -6.20 -12.72
C CYS A 278 5.22 -5.19 -13.55
N GLN A 279 6.04 -5.70 -14.48
CA GLN A 279 6.85 -4.89 -15.38
C GLN A 279 6.00 -4.02 -16.30
N ASP A 280 4.81 -4.49 -16.71
CA ASP A 280 3.96 -3.70 -17.60
C ASP A 280 3.51 -2.37 -16.99
N CYS A 281 3.35 -2.31 -15.65
CA CYS A 281 2.96 -1.09 -14.95
C CYS A 281 4.16 -0.35 -14.33
N HIS A 282 5.14 -1.07 -13.78
CA HIS A 282 6.26 -0.47 -13.03
C HIS A 282 7.52 -0.26 -13.86
N MET A 283 7.56 -0.83 -15.07
CA MET A 283 8.59 -0.61 -16.08
C MET A 283 7.93 -0.27 -17.44
N PRO A 284 7.17 0.84 -17.50
CA PRO A 284 6.37 1.18 -18.67
C PRO A 284 7.19 1.19 -19.96
N ARG A 285 6.54 0.83 -21.05
CA ARG A 285 7.18 0.72 -22.36
C ARG A 285 7.39 2.10 -22.95
N THR A 286 8.58 2.35 -23.47
CA THR A 286 8.94 3.54 -24.21
C THR A 286 9.61 3.20 -25.54
N THR A 287 9.89 4.22 -26.35
CA THR A 287 10.57 4.10 -27.63
C THR A 287 11.96 4.70 -27.53
N GLY A 288 13.00 3.94 -27.85
CA GLY A 288 14.37 4.44 -27.81
C GLY A 288 15.43 3.36 -27.95
N TYR A 289 16.64 3.73 -27.55
CA TYR A 289 17.80 2.84 -27.50
C TYR A 289 18.10 2.48 -26.04
N ALA A 290 18.55 1.25 -25.80
CA ALA A 290 18.94 0.83 -24.45
C ALA A 290 20.37 1.27 -24.06
N CYS A 291 21.13 1.84 -25.00
CA CYS A 291 22.57 2.11 -24.86
C CYS A 291 23.00 3.19 -25.86
N THR A 292 24.02 3.98 -25.47
CA THR A 292 24.59 5.12 -26.21
C THR A 292 25.13 4.78 -27.62
N PHE A 293 25.56 3.53 -27.87
CA PHE A 293 26.22 3.16 -29.13
C PHE A 293 25.22 2.82 -30.25
N SER A 294 24.91 3.80 -31.10
CA SER A 294 23.92 3.70 -32.19
C SER A 294 24.18 2.64 -33.29
N GLY A 295 25.34 1.98 -33.29
CA GLY A 295 25.66 0.85 -34.19
C GLY A 295 25.59 -0.55 -33.55
N SER A 296 25.51 -0.61 -32.21
CA SER A 296 25.48 -1.86 -31.42
C SER A 296 24.21 -1.98 -30.57
N SER A 297 23.44 -0.89 -30.49
CA SER A 297 22.15 -0.79 -29.81
C SER A 297 21.02 -0.90 -30.82
N VAL A 298 19.95 -1.61 -30.45
CA VAL A 298 18.76 -1.77 -31.30
C VAL A 298 17.73 -0.72 -30.89
N PHE A 299 17.19 0.01 -31.87
CA PHE A 299 16.04 0.88 -31.65
C PHE A 299 14.79 0.03 -31.38
N ARG A 300 14.07 0.32 -30.29
CA ARG A 300 12.88 -0.44 -29.88
C ARG A 300 11.71 0.49 -29.61
N THR A 301 10.50 0.00 -29.87
CA THR A 301 9.24 0.68 -29.51
C THR A 301 8.64 0.16 -28.20
N ASN A 302 9.29 -0.85 -27.59
CA ASN A 302 8.85 -1.56 -26.39
C ASN A 302 9.96 -1.66 -25.33
N LEU A 303 10.83 -0.65 -25.25
CA LEU A 303 11.91 -0.61 -24.26
C LEU A 303 11.30 -0.41 -22.86
N PRO A 304 11.53 -1.29 -21.87
CA PRO A 304 11.04 -1.06 -20.52
C PRO A 304 11.88 0.01 -19.80
N GLN A 305 11.21 1.02 -19.24
CA GLN A 305 11.83 2.04 -18.40
C GLN A 305 12.18 1.47 -17.02
N HIS A 306 13.22 2.02 -16.40
CA HIS A 306 13.72 1.57 -15.08
C HIS A 306 13.32 2.56 -13.99
N ASP A 307 12.06 3.00 -14.05
CA ASP A 307 11.52 3.98 -13.11
C ASP A 307 11.22 3.36 -11.74
N PHE A 308 10.68 2.14 -11.75
CA PHE A 308 10.22 1.39 -10.57
C PHE A 308 9.32 2.24 -9.65
N ASN A 309 8.40 2.99 -10.27
CA ASN A 309 7.55 3.94 -9.57
C ASN A 309 6.68 3.23 -8.53
N GLY A 310 6.55 3.86 -7.37
CA GLY A 310 5.75 3.40 -6.24
C GLY A 310 5.20 4.61 -5.49
N SER A 311 5.31 4.60 -4.16
CA SER A 311 4.74 5.64 -3.31
C SER A 311 5.75 6.58 -2.64
N HIS A 312 7.05 6.41 -2.88
CA HIS A 312 8.09 7.12 -2.13
C HIS A 312 8.29 8.54 -2.69
N THR A 313 7.80 9.54 -1.96
CA THR A 313 8.00 10.96 -2.28
C THR A 313 9.00 11.59 -1.33
N TRP A 314 8.60 11.85 -0.09
CA TRP A 314 9.45 12.49 0.93
C TRP A 314 10.63 11.60 1.36
N VAL A 315 10.51 10.27 1.27
CA VAL A 315 11.59 9.34 1.62
C VAL A 315 12.80 9.55 0.70
N LEU A 316 12.58 9.84 -0.58
CA LEU A 316 13.69 10.14 -1.50
C LEU A 316 14.40 11.46 -1.11
N ASP A 317 13.67 12.46 -0.61
CA ASP A 317 14.28 13.68 -0.08
C ASP A 317 15.07 13.41 1.21
N ALA A 318 14.57 12.51 2.07
CA ALA A 318 15.27 12.10 3.29
C ALA A 318 16.60 11.42 2.97
N ILE A 319 16.60 10.56 1.95
CA ILE A 319 17.81 9.90 1.45
C ILE A 319 18.77 10.94 0.87
N ASP A 320 18.30 11.83 0.00
CA ASP A 320 19.13 12.90 -0.60
C ASP A 320 19.80 13.76 0.48
N ASN A 321 19.04 14.19 1.50
CA ASN A 321 19.55 14.99 2.62
C ASN A 321 20.62 14.25 3.45
N LEU A 322 20.42 12.95 3.68
CA LEU A 322 21.34 12.13 4.48
C LEU A 322 22.58 11.71 3.69
N ASP A 323 22.46 11.52 2.38
CA ASP A 323 23.57 11.20 1.50
C ASP A 323 24.66 12.30 1.53
N PHE A 324 24.33 13.52 1.97
CA PHE A 324 25.29 14.60 2.24
C PHE A 324 25.81 14.68 3.69
N THR A 325 25.11 14.11 4.68
CA THR A 325 25.37 14.37 6.12
C THR A 325 25.67 13.13 6.96
N MET A 326 25.46 11.93 6.43
CA MET A 326 26.03 10.71 6.98
C MET A 326 27.45 10.58 6.44
N GLU A 327 28.45 10.51 7.33
CA GLU A 327 29.90 10.48 7.08
C GLU A 327 30.40 9.30 6.21
N ILE A 328 29.77 9.02 5.06
CA ILE A 328 30.02 7.86 4.20
C ILE A 328 30.48 8.28 2.78
N TYR A 329 30.21 9.51 2.30
CA TYR A 329 30.62 9.92 0.93
C TYR A 329 31.35 11.28 0.86
N GLN A 330 32.52 11.28 0.20
CA GLN A 330 33.31 12.46 -0.19
C GLN A 330 33.24 12.69 -1.72
N ASP A 331 32.07 12.52 -2.35
CA ASP A 331 31.87 12.79 -3.78
C ASP A 331 30.46 13.41 -4.00
N PRO A 332 30.15 14.07 -5.14
CA PRO A 332 28.91 14.83 -5.31
C PRO A 332 27.67 13.93 -5.23
N ALA A 333 26.52 14.58 -5.01
CA ALA A 333 25.18 13.98 -4.92
C ALA A 333 25.03 12.72 -5.79
N TYR A 334 24.81 11.56 -5.16
CA TYR A 334 24.58 10.31 -5.89
C TYR A 334 23.31 10.40 -6.75
N MET A 335 22.25 10.98 -6.19
CA MET A 335 21.02 11.26 -6.92
C MET A 335 21.13 12.58 -7.69
N ASN A 336 20.91 12.53 -9.00
CA ASN A 336 20.82 13.74 -9.81
C ASN A 336 19.55 14.53 -9.43
N PRO A 337 19.65 15.83 -9.04
CA PRO A 337 18.49 16.58 -8.56
C PRO A 337 17.34 16.72 -9.56
N VAL A 338 17.64 16.78 -10.87
CA VAL A 338 16.61 16.85 -11.92
C VAL A 338 15.88 15.51 -12.03
N GLN A 339 16.62 14.41 -12.00
CA GLN A 339 16.02 13.06 -12.02
C GLN A 339 15.25 12.75 -10.73
N LEU A 340 15.73 13.23 -9.59
CA LEU A 340 15.06 13.08 -8.29
C LEU A 340 13.69 13.76 -8.30
N ALA A 341 13.62 15.01 -8.77
CA ALA A 341 12.35 15.72 -8.94
C ALA A 341 11.41 14.96 -9.89
N ALA A 342 11.92 14.51 -11.05
CA ALA A 342 11.13 13.74 -12.00
C ALA A 342 10.64 12.40 -11.42
N ALA A 343 11.44 11.71 -10.61
CA ALA A 343 11.03 10.47 -9.95
C ALA A 343 9.90 10.69 -8.94
N LYS A 344 9.95 11.79 -8.19
CA LYS A 344 8.87 12.17 -7.27
C LYS A 344 7.57 12.46 -8.01
N ASP A 345 7.64 13.19 -9.13
CA ASP A 345 6.48 13.46 -9.99
C ASP A 345 5.89 12.17 -10.55
N ARG A 346 6.73 11.22 -10.97
CA ARG A 346 6.28 9.90 -11.43
C ARG A 346 5.66 9.05 -10.32
N ASN A 347 6.18 9.12 -9.09
CA ASN A 347 5.60 8.43 -7.93
C ASN A 347 4.24 9.03 -7.53
N ILE A 348 4.10 10.36 -7.54
CA ILE A 348 2.80 11.02 -7.34
C ILE A 348 1.82 10.60 -8.42
N SER A 349 2.24 10.66 -9.69
CA SER A 349 1.37 10.25 -10.80
C SER A 349 1.04 8.75 -10.78
N MET A 350 1.90 7.89 -10.22
CA MET A 350 1.56 6.48 -10.00
C MET A 350 0.46 6.33 -8.95
N LEU A 351 0.53 7.09 -7.85
CA LEU A 351 -0.51 7.11 -6.81
C LEU A 351 -1.84 7.66 -7.35
N GLU A 352 -1.81 8.73 -8.15
CA GLU A 352 -3.01 9.27 -8.80
C GLU A 352 -3.66 8.24 -9.72
N ARG A 353 -2.86 7.49 -10.46
CA ARG A 353 -3.36 6.43 -11.34
C ARG A 353 -3.76 5.17 -10.58
N ALA A 354 -3.46 5.02 -9.29
CA ALA A 354 -3.76 3.79 -8.56
C ALA A 354 -5.24 3.67 -8.14
N SER A 355 -5.99 4.79 -8.08
CA SER A 355 -7.41 4.79 -7.72
C SER A 355 -8.28 5.62 -8.67
N ASP A 356 -9.58 5.37 -8.68
CA ASP A 356 -10.59 6.33 -9.13
C ASP A 356 -11.57 6.64 -7.99
N LEU A 357 -12.17 7.83 -8.01
CA LEU A 357 -13.17 8.31 -7.06
C LEU A 357 -14.51 8.59 -7.75
N GLU A 358 -15.59 8.00 -7.26
CA GLU A 358 -16.96 8.32 -7.69
C GLU A 358 -17.77 8.83 -6.48
N LEU A 359 -18.52 9.92 -6.68
CA LEU A 359 -19.38 10.53 -5.67
C LEU A 359 -20.83 10.45 -6.12
N THR A 360 -21.74 10.10 -5.22
CA THR A 360 -23.17 10.08 -5.50
C THR A 360 -23.96 10.46 -4.25
N GLN A 361 -24.94 11.36 -4.38
CA GLN A 361 -25.92 11.60 -3.32
C GLN A 361 -26.98 10.50 -3.35
N THR A 362 -27.28 9.88 -2.21
CA THR A 362 -28.36 8.90 -2.04
C THR A 362 -29.19 9.30 -0.83
N GLY A 363 -30.29 10.00 -1.06
CA GLY A 363 -31.07 10.63 0.01
C GLY A 363 -30.20 11.61 0.80
N ALA A 364 -30.20 11.45 2.13
CA ALA A 364 -29.40 12.26 3.06
C ALA A 364 -27.91 11.84 3.18
N ASP A 365 -27.45 10.86 2.40
CA ASP A 365 -26.07 10.38 2.45
C ASP A 365 -25.27 10.74 1.18
N LEU A 366 -24.02 11.14 1.37
CA LEU A 366 -22.98 11.14 0.36
C LEU A 366 -22.35 9.75 0.29
N GLN A 367 -22.53 9.06 -0.83
CA GLN A 367 -21.82 7.82 -1.14
C GLN A 367 -20.48 8.14 -1.81
N VAL A 368 -19.40 7.73 -1.16
CA VAL A 368 -18.03 7.83 -1.67
C VAL A 368 -17.55 6.44 -2.08
N ARG A 369 -17.29 6.27 -3.37
CA ARG A 369 -16.70 5.04 -3.91
C ARG A 369 -15.23 5.24 -4.24
N VAL A 370 -14.37 4.40 -3.68
CA VAL A 370 -12.94 4.33 -4.02
C VAL A 370 -12.69 3.06 -4.82
N ILE A 371 -12.21 3.19 -6.05
CA ILE A 371 -11.98 2.08 -6.97
C ILE A 371 -10.48 1.76 -7.03
N ASN A 372 -10.10 0.51 -6.79
CA ASN A 372 -8.72 0.06 -6.94
C ASN A 372 -8.39 -0.28 -8.40
N GLN A 373 -7.46 0.46 -9.00
CA GLN A 373 -7.01 0.23 -10.38
C GLN A 373 -5.67 -0.52 -10.46
N THR A 374 -5.14 -0.96 -9.31
CA THR A 374 -3.92 -1.75 -9.22
C THR A 374 -4.18 -3.25 -9.36
N GLY A 375 -3.11 -4.00 -9.63
CA GLY A 375 -3.17 -5.45 -9.73
C GLY A 375 -3.14 -6.18 -8.40
N HIS A 376 -2.93 -5.49 -7.27
CA HIS A 376 -2.84 -6.04 -5.92
C HIS A 376 -3.78 -5.25 -4.99
N LYS A 377 -3.71 -5.42 -3.67
CA LYS A 377 -4.52 -4.57 -2.78
C LYS A 377 -4.13 -3.10 -2.89
N LEU A 378 -5.07 -2.21 -2.56
CA LEU A 378 -4.82 -0.78 -2.40
C LEU A 378 -4.99 -0.37 -0.93
N PRO A 379 -3.91 0.07 -0.25
CA PRO A 379 -2.49 -0.10 -0.61
C PRO A 379 -2.01 -1.56 -0.45
N SER A 380 -0.88 -1.94 -1.07
CA SER A 380 -0.21 -3.25 -0.86
C SER A 380 1.23 -3.04 -0.34
N GLY A 381 1.97 -4.13 -0.14
CA GLY A 381 3.33 -4.13 0.41
C GLY A 381 3.38 -3.98 1.92
N TYR A 382 4.42 -3.27 2.40
CA TYR A 382 4.76 -3.13 3.81
C TYR A 382 3.56 -2.74 4.70
N PRO A 383 3.22 -3.54 5.72
CA PRO A 383 1.95 -3.41 6.43
C PRO A 383 1.92 -2.27 7.46
N GLU A 384 3.05 -1.87 8.03
CA GLU A 384 3.09 -0.96 9.18
C GLU A 384 3.16 0.50 8.72
N GLY A 385 2.25 1.33 9.24
CA GLY A 385 2.22 2.77 8.98
C GLY A 385 1.76 3.20 7.58
N ARG A 386 1.61 2.29 6.61
CA ARG A 386 1.04 2.60 5.29
C ARG A 386 -0.48 2.65 5.34
N ARG A 387 -1.07 3.74 4.87
CA ARG A 387 -2.53 3.92 4.85
C ARG A 387 -3.02 4.78 3.70
N VAL A 388 -4.24 4.48 3.25
CA VAL A 388 -5.07 5.35 2.40
C VAL A 388 -6.30 5.75 3.19
N TRP A 389 -6.80 6.98 3.05
CA TRP A 389 -8.07 7.37 3.68
C TRP A 389 -8.87 8.34 2.84
N VAL A 390 -10.15 8.43 3.19
CA VAL A 390 -11.11 9.38 2.62
C VAL A 390 -11.12 10.64 3.50
N ASN A 391 -10.91 11.81 2.91
CA ASN A 391 -11.21 13.09 3.55
C ASN A 391 -12.47 13.67 2.88
N VAL A 392 -13.43 14.13 3.68
CA VAL A 392 -14.68 14.74 3.18
C VAL A 392 -14.85 16.08 3.85
N ARG A 393 -14.95 17.15 3.05
CA ARG A 393 -15.24 18.51 3.51
C ARG A 393 -16.60 18.93 2.98
N PHE A 394 -17.59 18.99 3.85
CA PHE A 394 -18.92 19.52 3.57
C PHE A 394 -18.91 21.04 3.68
N LEU A 395 -19.41 21.73 2.65
CA LEU A 395 -19.38 23.18 2.56
C LEU A 395 -20.80 23.76 2.40
N ASP A 396 -21.02 24.95 2.95
CA ASP A 396 -22.27 25.71 2.77
C ASP A 396 -22.31 26.44 1.41
N ALA A 397 -23.43 27.12 1.13
CA ALA A 397 -23.60 27.91 -0.10
C ALA A 397 -22.58 29.06 -0.26
N GLY A 398 -21.97 29.52 0.83
CA GLY A 398 -20.88 30.52 0.83
C GLY A 398 -19.49 29.92 0.64
N GLY A 399 -19.37 28.60 0.57
CA GLY A 399 -18.11 27.86 0.51
C GLY A 399 -17.40 27.72 1.86
N ALA A 400 -18.08 28.01 2.98
CA ALA A 400 -17.52 27.83 4.32
C ALA A 400 -17.65 26.36 4.76
N LEU A 401 -16.67 25.89 5.55
CA LEU A 401 -16.64 24.52 6.05
C LEU A 401 -17.72 24.30 7.12
N VAL A 402 -18.65 23.38 6.86
CA VAL A 402 -19.70 22.94 7.79
C VAL A 402 -19.22 21.76 8.62
N ARG A 403 -18.59 20.77 7.97
CA ARG A 403 -18.06 19.57 8.62
C ARG A 403 -16.90 18.99 7.83
N GLU A 404 -15.95 18.39 8.52
CA GLU A 404 -14.87 17.61 7.92
C GLU A 404 -14.79 16.23 8.55
N HIS A 405 -14.61 15.19 7.73
CA HIS A 405 -14.27 13.82 8.14
C HIS A 405 -12.85 13.50 7.67
N GLY A 406 -12.09 12.75 8.47
CA GLY A 406 -10.73 12.36 8.08
C GLY A 406 -9.75 13.53 8.03
N HIS A 407 -9.91 14.52 8.91
CA HIS A 407 -9.04 15.69 8.99
C HIS A 407 -7.60 15.29 9.29
N TYR A 408 -6.65 15.84 8.53
CA TYR A 408 -5.22 15.67 8.74
C TYR A 408 -4.56 17.01 9.12
N ASP A 409 -4.01 17.09 10.33
CA ASP A 409 -3.25 18.26 10.76
C ASP A 409 -1.81 18.15 10.26
N SER A 410 -1.48 18.92 9.22
CA SER A 410 -0.13 18.99 8.64
C SER A 410 0.97 19.46 9.62
N THR A 411 0.62 20.18 10.69
CA THR A 411 1.59 20.67 11.68
C THR A 411 1.99 19.57 12.65
N THR A 412 1.01 18.81 13.15
CA THR A 412 1.25 17.75 14.14
C THR A 412 1.37 16.36 13.53
N ALA A 413 0.98 16.20 12.26
CA ALA A 413 0.81 14.95 11.52
C ALA A 413 -0.23 13.98 12.11
N ASP A 414 -1.21 14.53 12.83
CA ASP A 414 -2.32 13.73 13.39
C ASP A 414 -3.43 13.56 12.35
N LEU A 415 -3.89 12.31 12.17
CA LEU A 415 -5.06 11.97 11.36
C LEU A 415 -6.24 11.64 12.27
N THR A 416 -7.38 12.28 12.05
CA THR A 416 -8.64 11.83 12.64
C THR A 416 -9.12 10.56 11.93
N THR A 417 -9.06 9.41 12.60
CA THR A 417 -9.38 8.11 12.00
C THR A 417 -10.76 7.58 12.37
N THR A 418 -11.39 8.12 13.42
CA THR A 418 -12.62 7.56 14.01
C THR A 418 -13.88 7.91 13.24
N ASP A 419 -13.84 8.95 12.40
CA ASP A 419 -14.98 9.48 11.66
C ASP A 419 -14.89 9.23 10.15
N THR A 420 -13.88 8.49 9.69
CA THR A 420 -13.65 8.24 8.26
C THR A 420 -13.21 6.81 7.97
N LYS A 421 -13.18 6.44 6.69
CA LYS A 421 -12.59 5.20 6.21
C LYS A 421 -11.08 5.34 6.06
N VAL A 422 -10.34 4.47 6.76
CA VAL A 422 -8.90 4.28 6.60
C VAL A 422 -8.64 2.84 6.14
N TYR A 423 -8.04 2.69 4.97
CA TYR A 423 -7.58 1.42 4.38
C TYR A 423 -6.14 1.13 4.83
N GLU A 424 -5.99 0.10 5.65
CA GLU A 424 -4.73 -0.27 6.29
C GLU A 424 -4.76 -1.74 6.74
N THR A 425 -3.61 -2.24 7.18
CA THR A 425 -3.49 -3.57 7.79
C THR A 425 -2.79 -3.45 9.13
N HIS A 426 -3.24 -4.20 10.13
CA HIS A 426 -2.63 -4.26 11.45
C HIS A 426 -2.18 -5.68 11.74
N LEU A 427 -0.86 -5.89 11.72
CA LEU A 427 -0.24 -7.11 12.23
C LEU A 427 -0.03 -6.98 13.75
N GLY A 428 0.21 -8.09 14.41
CA GLY A 428 0.38 -8.10 15.85
C GLY A 428 0.79 -9.44 16.43
N LEU A 429 0.87 -9.47 17.75
CA LEU A 429 1.19 -10.65 18.55
C LEU A 429 -0.10 -11.31 19.02
N ASP A 430 -0.19 -12.63 18.93
CA ASP A 430 -1.18 -13.41 19.67
C ASP A 430 -0.72 -13.67 21.13
N ALA A 431 -1.54 -14.37 21.90
CA ALA A 431 -1.22 -14.74 23.28
C ALA A 431 0.07 -15.58 23.42
N THR A 432 0.41 -16.38 22.40
CA THR A 432 1.63 -17.20 22.39
C THR A 432 2.85 -16.30 22.32
N MET A 433 2.90 -15.42 21.31
CA MET A 433 4.03 -14.51 21.13
C MET A 433 4.12 -13.44 22.21
N ALA A 434 3.00 -12.98 22.76
CA ALA A 434 2.99 -12.14 23.95
C ALA A 434 3.65 -12.84 25.16
N GLY A 435 3.40 -14.14 25.33
CA GLY A 435 4.03 -14.95 26.38
C GLY A 435 5.54 -15.14 26.19
N VAL A 436 5.99 -15.31 24.93
CA VAL A 436 7.42 -15.46 24.57
C VAL A 436 8.18 -14.14 24.76
N THR A 437 7.63 -13.04 24.26
CA THR A 437 8.33 -11.75 24.18
C THR A 437 8.20 -10.91 25.45
N GLY A 438 7.13 -11.13 26.23
CA GLY A 438 6.74 -10.25 27.33
C GLY A 438 6.05 -8.95 26.89
N LEU A 439 5.82 -8.77 25.58
CA LEU A 439 5.05 -7.66 25.02
C LEU A 439 3.53 -7.94 25.12
N PRO A 440 2.67 -6.90 25.09
CA PRO A 440 1.23 -7.10 25.11
C PRO A 440 0.71 -7.86 23.87
N GLU A 441 -0.31 -8.70 24.06
CA GLU A 441 -1.10 -9.26 22.95
C GLU A 441 -1.86 -8.13 22.23
N GLY A 442 -1.88 -8.16 20.90
CA GLY A 442 -2.61 -7.20 20.08
C GLY A 442 -1.80 -6.66 18.89
N PRO A 443 -2.35 -5.67 18.16
CA PRO A 443 -1.64 -4.95 17.11
C PRO A 443 -0.29 -4.39 17.58
N SER A 444 0.73 -4.50 16.74
CA SER A 444 2.10 -4.13 17.07
C SER A 444 2.88 -3.71 15.82
N PHE A 445 3.88 -2.85 16.00
CA PHE A 445 4.87 -2.47 14.98
C PHE A 445 6.20 -3.25 15.11
N HIS A 446 6.24 -4.27 15.98
CA HIS A 446 7.37 -5.18 16.10
C HIS A 446 7.37 -6.18 14.94
N PHE A 447 7.72 -5.70 13.75
CA PHE A 447 7.65 -6.41 12.47
C PHE A 447 8.13 -7.87 12.52
N ALA A 448 9.29 -8.11 13.14
CA ALA A 448 9.92 -9.43 13.23
C ALA A 448 9.18 -10.42 14.14
N LEU A 449 8.35 -9.92 15.07
CA LEU A 449 7.67 -10.69 16.10
C LEU A 449 6.21 -11.01 15.75
N ASN A 450 5.62 -10.22 14.85
CA ASN A 450 4.21 -10.34 14.47
C ASN A 450 3.91 -11.74 13.91
N ASN A 451 2.86 -12.38 14.44
CA ASN A 451 2.41 -13.72 14.03
C ASN A 451 0.89 -13.79 13.78
N LYS A 452 0.20 -12.64 13.76
CA LYS A 452 -1.23 -12.55 13.54
C LYS A 452 -1.62 -11.28 12.80
N THR A 453 -2.61 -11.39 11.90
CA THR A 453 -3.29 -10.24 11.29
C THR A 453 -4.56 -9.93 12.09
N TYR A 454 -4.66 -8.73 12.65
CA TYR A 454 -5.82 -8.27 13.43
C TYR A 454 -6.84 -7.49 12.59
N LYS A 455 -6.36 -6.80 11.56
CA LYS A 455 -7.16 -6.00 10.63
C LYS A 455 -6.51 -6.04 9.26
N ASP A 456 -7.32 -6.17 8.21
CA ASP A 456 -6.95 -5.84 6.84
C ASP A 456 -8.22 -5.51 6.07
N ASN A 457 -8.44 -4.22 5.80
CA ASN A 457 -9.57 -3.73 5.02
C ASN A 457 -9.16 -3.13 3.68
N ARG A 458 -7.91 -3.34 3.26
CA ARG A 458 -7.36 -2.78 2.01
C ARG A 458 -8.12 -3.34 0.80
N ILE A 459 -8.37 -2.49 -0.19
CA ILE A 459 -9.29 -2.80 -1.30
C ILE A 459 -8.66 -3.84 -2.22
N PRO A 460 -9.28 -5.00 -2.48
CA PRO A 460 -8.72 -6.03 -3.35
C PRO A 460 -8.69 -5.61 -4.83
N PRO A 461 -7.89 -6.27 -5.69
CA PRO A 461 -7.77 -5.94 -7.11
C PRO A 461 -8.94 -6.49 -7.92
N ARG A 462 -9.07 -5.96 -9.15
CA ARG A 462 -10.02 -6.49 -10.15
C ARG A 462 -9.84 -8.00 -10.31
N GLY A 463 -10.95 -8.74 -10.34
CA GLY A 463 -10.95 -10.19 -10.54
C GLY A 463 -10.68 -11.02 -9.28
N PHE A 464 -10.52 -10.39 -8.11
CA PHE A 464 -10.36 -11.14 -6.87
C PHE A 464 -11.59 -12.03 -6.57
N THR A 465 -11.33 -13.12 -5.87
CA THR A 465 -12.35 -13.95 -5.22
C THR A 465 -11.94 -14.22 -3.79
N ASN A 466 -12.92 -14.37 -2.89
CA ASN A 466 -12.67 -14.72 -1.49
C ASN A 466 -11.92 -16.05 -1.36
N ALA A 467 -12.26 -17.04 -2.18
CA ALA A 467 -11.58 -18.33 -2.19
C ALA A 467 -10.12 -18.22 -2.68
N GLY A 468 -9.88 -17.44 -3.74
CA GLY A 468 -8.54 -17.20 -4.26
C GLY A 468 -7.65 -16.49 -3.23
N PHE A 469 -8.16 -15.41 -2.63
CA PHE A 469 -7.43 -14.67 -1.59
C PHE A 469 -7.18 -15.51 -0.33
N ALA A 470 -8.14 -16.34 0.09
CA ALA A 470 -7.93 -17.26 1.21
C ALA A 470 -6.82 -18.29 0.91
N SER A 471 -6.71 -18.76 -0.34
CA SER A 471 -5.70 -19.75 -0.74
C SER A 471 -4.26 -19.22 -0.69
N VAL A 472 -4.08 -17.91 -0.78
CA VAL A 472 -2.77 -17.24 -0.76
C VAL A 472 -2.55 -16.40 0.51
N GLN A 473 -3.33 -16.64 1.56
CA GLN A 473 -3.29 -15.91 2.84
C GLN A 473 -3.46 -14.38 2.70
N ALA A 474 -4.21 -13.92 1.69
CA ALA A 474 -4.46 -12.49 1.45
C ALA A 474 -5.90 -12.08 1.75
N ALA A 475 -6.71 -12.90 2.44
CA ALA A 475 -8.10 -12.56 2.76
C ALA A 475 -8.20 -11.28 3.62
N PRO A 476 -9.19 -10.39 3.39
CA PRO A 476 -9.51 -9.31 4.32
C PRO A 476 -9.80 -9.83 5.73
N VAL A 477 -9.47 -9.03 6.75
CA VAL A 477 -9.66 -9.36 8.17
C VAL A 477 -10.39 -8.21 8.85
N GLY A 478 -11.52 -8.51 9.51
CA GLY A 478 -12.38 -7.49 10.11
C GLY A 478 -13.16 -6.65 9.07
N TYR A 479 -13.15 -7.09 7.81
CA TYR A 479 -13.88 -6.48 6.70
C TYR A 479 -14.22 -7.55 5.65
N SER A 480 -15.14 -7.26 4.73
CA SER A 480 -15.53 -8.22 3.68
C SER A 480 -15.85 -7.53 2.37
N TYR A 481 -15.44 -8.14 1.26
CA TYR A 481 -15.80 -7.73 -0.09
C TYR A 481 -16.48 -8.92 -0.81
N PRO A 482 -17.61 -8.72 -1.49
CA PRO A 482 -18.15 -9.65 -2.48
C PRO A 482 -17.13 -9.98 -3.58
N ASP A 483 -17.16 -11.20 -4.10
CA ASP A 483 -16.28 -11.59 -5.22
C ASP A 483 -16.40 -10.60 -6.39
N GLY A 484 -15.25 -10.17 -6.92
CA GLY A 484 -15.16 -9.20 -8.01
C GLY A 484 -15.35 -7.73 -7.59
N GLN A 485 -15.64 -7.42 -6.33
CA GLN A 485 -15.70 -6.04 -5.84
C GLN A 485 -14.30 -5.46 -5.58
N TYR A 486 -13.73 -4.78 -6.58
CA TYR A 486 -12.44 -4.08 -6.50
C TYR A 486 -12.58 -2.60 -6.13
N TRP A 487 -13.63 -2.26 -5.38
CA TRP A 487 -13.92 -0.92 -4.88
C TRP A 487 -14.52 -1.01 -3.48
N ASP A 488 -14.48 0.08 -2.73
CA ASP A 488 -15.17 0.21 -1.44
C ASP A 488 -16.12 1.42 -1.49
N ASP A 489 -17.31 1.24 -0.91
CA ASP A 489 -18.34 2.27 -0.82
C ASP A 489 -18.48 2.69 0.66
N THR A 490 -18.35 3.99 0.95
CA THR A 490 -18.53 4.55 2.28
C THR A 490 -19.56 5.67 2.24
N ALA A 491 -20.60 5.57 3.07
CA ALA A 491 -21.62 6.59 3.23
C ALA A 491 -21.21 7.61 4.30
N PHE A 492 -21.40 8.90 4.00
CA PHE A 492 -21.23 10.01 4.94
C PHE A 492 -22.54 10.81 5.01
N PRO A 493 -23.15 10.96 6.20
CA PRO A 493 -24.35 11.78 6.35
C PRO A 493 -24.07 13.23 5.97
N ILE A 494 -24.90 13.78 5.09
CA ILE A 494 -24.80 15.17 4.64
C ILE A 494 -25.32 16.07 5.77
N PRO A 495 -24.52 17.04 6.28
CA PRO A 495 -25.02 18.03 7.22
C PRO A 495 -26.11 18.91 6.61
N THR A 496 -27.09 19.34 7.40
CA THR A 496 -28.25 20.13 6.93
C THR A 496 -27.88 21.39 6.16
N ASP A 497 -26.81 22.06 6.58
CA ASP A 497 -26.39 23.35 6.03
C ASP A 497 -25.39 23.19 4.87
N ALA A 498 -25.07 21.94 4.49
CA ALA A 498 -24.13 21.64 3.42
C ALA A 498 -24.84 21.60 2.08
N THR A 499 -24.35 22.40 1.12
CA THR A 499 -24.85 22.42 -0.27
C THR A 499 -23.91 21.71 -1.23
N GLN A 500 -22.68 21.42 -0.79
CA GLN A 500 -21.71 20.67 -1.57
C GLN A 500 -20.73 19.91 -0.66
N ALA A 501 -20.01 18.95 -1.25
CA ALA A 501 -18.87 18.31 -0.61
C ALA A 501 -17.67 18.24 -1.55
N GLU A 502 -16.49 18.47 -0.98
CA GLU A 502 -15.19 18.18 -1.57
C GLU A 502 -14.65 16.90 -0.92
N VAL A 503 -14.32 15.90 -1.74
CA VAL A 503 -13.79 14.61 -1.28
C VAL A 503 -12.40 14.42 -1.85
N THR A 504 -11.45 14.04 -0.99
CA THR A 504 -10.06 13.77 -1.40
C THR A 504 -9.61 12.42 -0.84
N ILE A 505 -8.97 11.62 -1.68
CA ILE A 505 -8.32 10.37 -1.27
C ILE A 505 -6.85 10.65 -1.06
N TYR A 506 -6.35 10.35 0.14
CA TYR A 506 -4.95 10.56 0.49
C TYR A 506 -4.22 9.23 0.70
N TYR A 507 -2.95 9.19 0.31
CA TYR A 507 -2.00 8.14 0.62
C TYR A 507 -0.93 8.65 1.58
N GLN A 508 -0.54 7.85 2.58
CA GLN A 508 0.60 8.13 3.44
C GLN A 508 1.56 6.93 3.51
N THR A 509 2.84 7.19 3.21
CA THR A 509 3.92 6.18 3.18
C THR A 509 4.26 5.62 4.56
N ALA A 510 4.27 6.46 5.58
CA ALA A 510 4.52 6.07 6.96
C ALA A 510 3.76 7.02 7.89
N SER A 511 2.99 6.46 8.81
CA SER A 511 2.21 7.23 9.76
C SER A 511 3.09 7.78 10.89
N LYS A 512 2.64 8.86 11.54
CA LYS A 512 3.31 9.44 12.70
C LYS A 512 3.54 8.41 13.80
N GLU A 513 2.57 7.54 14.04
CA GLU A 513 2.62 6.50 15.07
C GLU A 513 3.77 5.53 14.80
N TYR A 514 3.94 5.13 13.53
CA TYR A 514 5.03 4.24 13.13
C TYR A 514 6.40 4.92 13.21
N ILE A 515 6.55 6.15 12.71
CA ILE A 515 7.79 6.91 12.83
C ILE A 515 8.19 7.13 14.29
N THR A 516 7.21 7.45 15.14
CA THR A 516 7.44 7.65 16.58
C THR A 516 7.85 6.35 17.25
N PHE A 517 7.19 5.22 16.90
CA PHE A 517 7.57 3.91 17.40
C PHE A 517 9.02 3.56 17.02
N LEU A 518 9.41 3.73 15.76
CA LEU A 518 10.77 3.41 15.31
C LEU A 518 11.83 4.25 16.02
N ARG A 519 11.52 5.51 16.38
CA ARG A 519 12.39 6.33 17.22
C ARG A 519 12.45 5.79 18.66
N ASP A 520 11.31 5.61 19.30
CA ASP A 520 11.23 5.33 20.73
C ASP A 520 11.64 3.89 21.08
N ALA A 521 11.40 2.93 20.19
CA ALA A 521 11.75 1.53 20.36
C ALA A 521 13.23 1.26 20.06
N ASN A 522 13.90 2.08 19.25
CA ASN A 522 15.31 1.90 18.93
C ASN A 522 16.19 2.29 20.13
N THR A 523 16.97 1.33 20.61
CA THR A 523 17.87 1.47 21.77
C THR A 523 19.29 1.00 21.49
N THR A 524 19.56 0.47 20.29
CA THR A 524 20.87 -0.09 19.90
C THR A 524 21.73 0.86 19.10
N ASN A 525 21.11 1.78 18.36
CA ASN A 525 21.81 2.83 17.60
C ASN A 525 20.93 4.09 17.49
N ASN A 526 21.29 5.01 16.60
CA ASN A 526 20.58 6.27 16.39
C ASN A 526 19.72 6.30 15.11
N ALA A 527 19.49 5.17 14.43
CA ALA A 527 18.77 5.15 13.16
C ALA A 527 17.33 5.68 13.29
N GLY A 528 16.65 5.39 14.41
CA GLY A 528 15.31 5.92 14.70
C GLY A 528 15.31 7.44 14.88
N ASP A 529 16.32 8.00 15.57
CA ASP A 529 16.49 9.45 15.72
C ASP A 529 16.80 10.13 14.37
N VAL A 530 17.65 9.51 13.55
CA VAL A 530 18.00 10.00 12.21
C VAL A 530 16.76 10.07 11.31
N LEU A 531 15.97 8.98 11.26
CA LEU A 531 14.70 8.96 10.54
C LEU A 531 13.75 10.04 11.04
N HIS A 532 13.55 10.13 12.35
CA HIS A 532 12.64 11.10 12.94
C HIS A 532 13.07 12.54 12.64
N ALA A 533 14.37 12.84 12.69
CA ALA A 533 14.90 14.15 12.34
C ALA A 533 14.64 14.52 10.87
N GLN A 534 14.80 13.57 9.94
CA GLN A 534 14.44 13.78 8.54
C GLN A 534 12.94 13.97 8.34
N TRP A 535 12.13 13.16 9.02
CA TRP A 535 10.67 13.29 8.98
C TRP A 535 10.22 14.69 9.45
N GLU A 536 10.73 15.20 10.58
CA GLU A 536 10.45 16.56 11.03
C GLU A 536 10.93 17.63 10.04
N LEU A 537 12.15 17.48 9.51
CA LEU A 537 12.73 18.40 8.53
C LEU A 537 11.88 18.52 7.25
N LEU A 538 11.29 17.41 6.81
CA LEU A 538 10.54 17.28 5.57
C LEU A 538 9.03 17.48 5.75
N GLY A 539 8.63 18.24 6.78
CA GLY A 539 7.23 18.57 7.01
C GLY A 539 6.39 17.36 7.45
N LYS A 540 7.00 16.45 8.20
CA LYS A 540 6.36 15.27 8.79
C LYS A 540 5.75 14.32 7.76
N GLY A 541 6.40 14.16 6.61
CA GLY A 541 5.99 13.21 5.58
C GLY A 541 4.56 13.46 5.09
N PRO A 542 4.32 14.60 4.38
CA PRO A 542 2.99 15.01 4.00
C PRO A 542 2.29 13.93 3.15
N PRO A 543 0.97 13.74 3.36
CA PRO A 543 0.19 12.83 2.54
C PRO A 543 0.14 13.27 1.07
N VAL A 544 0.02 12.30 0.16
CA VAL A 544 -0.11 12.54 -1.27
C VAL A 544 -1.58 12.39 -1.66
N VAL A 545 -2.10 13.34 -2.44
CA VAL A 545 -3.43 13.23 -3.03
C VAL A 545 -3.40 12.16 -4.13
N MET A 546 -4.30 11.19 -4.04
CA MET A 546 -4.53 10.20 -5.09
C MET A 546 -5.66 10.61 -6.02
N ASP A 547 -6.77 11.12 -5.47
CA ASP A 547 -7.92 11.53 -6.26
C ASP A 547 -8.68 12.63 -5.50
N ASN A 548 -9.41 13.46 -6.23
CA ASN A 548 -10.30 14.47 -5.66
C ASN A 548 -11.51 14.69 -6.56
N ALA A 549 -12.66 14.89 -5.94
CA ALA A 549 -13.90 15.20 -6.63
C ALA A 549 -14.79 16.10 -5.78
N THR A 550 -15.68 16.83 -6.43
CA THR A 550 -16.68 17.69 -5.79
C THR A 550 -18.06 17.27 -6.28
N ILE A 551 -19.04 17.31 -5.38
CA ILE A 551 -20.46 17.12 -5.71
C ILE A 551 -21.27 18.25 -5.07
N ALA A 552 -22.18 18.83 -5.83
CA ALA A 552 -23.23 19.69 -5.32
C ALA A 552 -24.44 18.83 -4.96
N PHE A 553 -25.05 19.09 -3.81
CA PHE A 553 -26.26 18.39 -3.38
C PHE A 553 -27.48 19.02 -4.03
N THR A 554 -28.48 18.19 -4.28
CA THR A 554 -29.78 18.60 -4.78
C THR A 554 -30.86 18.22 -3.80
N ASP A 555 -31.80 19.13 -3.59
CA ASP A 555 -32.98 18.87 -2.78
C ASP A 555 -33.96 17.97 -3.53
N ALA A 556 -34.59 17.07 -2.79
CA ALA A 556 -35.77 16.33 -3.18
C ALA A 556 -36.97 17.29 -3.29
N GLU A 557 -37.91 16.95 -4.16
CA GLU A 557 -39.21 17.64 -4.17
C GLU A 557 -39.94 17.38 -2.84
N PHE A 558 -40.70 18.34 -2.32
CA PHE A 558 -41.44 18.15 -1.07
C PHE A 558 -42.80 18.85 -1.12
N VAL A 559 -43.62 18.65 -0.09
CA VAL A 559 -44.82 19.45 0.18
C VAL A 559 -44.51 20.36 1.36
N ARG A 560 -44.57 21.67 1.15
CA ARG A 560 -44.40 22.67 2.20
C ARG A 560 -45.47 22.47 3.26
N SER A 561 -45.03 22.51 4.52
CA SER A 561 -45.82 22.25 5.73
C SER A 561 -46.16 20.79 6.04
N ASP A 562 -45.66 19.82 5.27
CA ASP A 562 -45.64 18.39 5.64
C ASP A 562 -44.34 18.08 6.41
N CYS A 563 -44.18 18.70 7.58
CA CYS A 563 -42.94 18.64 8.36
C CYS A 563 -42.70 17.24 8.96
N ASN A 564 -43.77 16.49 9.23
CA ASN A 564 -43.67 15.13 9.73
C ASN A 564 -43.54 14.08 8.59
N GLN A 565 -43.68 14.51 7.34
CA GLN A 565 -43.58 13.72 6.10
C GLN A 565 -44.60 12.58 5.98
N ASP A 566 -45.82 12.76 6.52
CA ASP A 566 -46.91 11.78 6.42
C ASP A 566 -47.77 11.94 5.15
N GLY A 567 -47.45 12.94 4.31
CA GLY A 567 -48.12 13.23 3.05
C GLY A 567 -49.31 14.18 3.20
N GLY A 568 -49.55 14.72 4.39
CA GLY A 568 -50.62 15.67 4.71
C GLY A 568 -50.09 16.98 5.27
N PHE A 569 -50.93 18.01 5.25
CA PHE A 569 -50.74 19.21 6.07
C PHE A 569 -51.86 19.27 7.11
N ASP A 570 -51.56 18.88 8.35
CA ASP A 570 -52.52 18.90 9.46
C ASP A 570 -51.91 19.34 10.80
N VAL A 571 -52.63 19.15 11.90
CA VAL A 571 -52.17 19.60 13.23
C VAL A 571 -50.93 18.85 13.74
N SER A 572 -50.63 17.68 13.18
CA SER A 572 -49.48 16.88 13.58
C SER A 572 -48.16 17.47 13.08
N ASP A 573 -48.14 18.24 11.99
CA ASP A 573 -46.96 18.94 11.46
C ASP A 573 -46.41 20.02 12.40
N PRO A 574 -47.19 21.05 12.82
CA PRO A 574 -46.70 22.03 13.78
C PRO A 574 -46.37 21.39 15.14
N VAL A 575 -47.01 20.27 15.51
CA VAL A 575 -46.66 19.52 16.72
C VAL A 575 -45.29 18.85 16.58
N ALA A 576 -45.00 18.24 15.43
CA ALA A 576 -43.69 17.65 15.14
C ALA A 576 -42.59 18.74 15.16
N LEU A 577 -42.82 19.86 14.48
CA LEU A 577 -41.89 20.99 14.45
C LEU A 577 -41.64 21.60 15.84
N LEU A 578 -42.68 21.82 16.65
CA LEU A 578 -42.50 22.24 18.05
C LEU A 578 -41.71 21.22 18.86
N GLY A 579 -41.87 19.93 18.55
CA GLY A 579 -41.07 18.85 19.11
C GLY A 579 -39.57 19.03 18.84
N VAL A 580 -39.22 19.34 17.59
CA VAL A 580 -37.84 19.62 17.14
C VAL A 580 -37.28 20.84 17.87
N LEU A 581 -38.04 21.93 17.91
CA LEU A 581 -37.58 23.21 18.47
C LEU A 581 -37.42 23.19 20.00
N PHE A 582 -38.26 22.45 20.74
CA PHE A 582 -38.32 22.58 22.20
C PHE A 582 -38.09 21.29 22.99
N THR A 583 -38.12 20.11 22.36
CA THR A 583 -38.09 18.83 23.09
C THR A 583 -37.03 17.84 22.62
N LEU A 584 -36.04 18.30 21.82
CA LEU A 584 -34.97 17.47 21.27
C LEU A 584 -35.49 16.28 20.45
N ALA A 585 -36.60 16.45 19.74
CA ALA A 585 -37.02 15.48 18.75
C ALA A 585 -35.96 15.39 17.62
N PRO A 586 -35.85 14.25 16.91
CA PRO A 586 -34.96 14.13 15.77
C PRO A 586 -35.22 15.22 14.73
N THR A 587 -34.15 15.80 14.18
CA THR A 587 -34.25 16.78 13.08
C THR A 587 -34.90 16.13 11.85
N PRO A 588 -35.88 16.77 11.19
CA PRO A 588 -36.49 16.28 9.95
C PRO A 588 -35.46 16.16 8.81
N THR A 589 -35.66 15.21 7.90
CA THR A 589 -34.79 15.06 6.70
C THR A 589 -35.09 16.10 5.61
N CYS A 590 -36.23 16.78 5.72
CA CYS A 590 -36.64 17.87 4.84
C CYS A 590 -36.91 19.12 5.69
N LEU A 591 -35.94 20.03 5.76
CA LEU A 591 -36.09 21.26 6.52
C LEU A 591 -36.98 22.27 5.79
N ASP A 592 -36.94 22.29 4.45
CA ASP A 592 -37.81 23.16 3.64
C ASP A 592 -39.30 22.84 3.81
N ALA A 593 -39.64 21.58 4.10
CA ALA A 593 -41.02 21.21 4.44
C ALA A 593 -41.47 21.80 5.79
N CYS A 594 -40.53 22.05 6.70
CA CYS A 594 -40.80 22.59 8.03
C CYS A 594 -40.69 24.11 8.11
N ASP A 595 -39.98 24.76 7.18
CA ASP A 595 -40.04 26.21 6.96
C ASP A 595 -41.34 26.55 6.23
N VAL A 596 -42.37 26.77 7.04
CA VAL A 596 -43.75 26.91 6.59
C VAL A 596 -43.99 28.32 6.06
N ASN A 597 -43.31 29.31 6.64
CA ASN A 597 -43.48 30.71 6.26
C ASN A 597 -42.52 31.15 5.13
N ASP A 598 -41.58 30.29 4.75
CA ASP A 598 -40.66 30.44 3.61
C ASP A 598 -39.73 31.65 3.78
N ASP A 599 -39.20 31.82 5.00
CA ASP A 599 -38.29 32.92 5.35
C ASP A 599 -36.84 32.47 5.60
N ALA A 600 -36.54 31.21 5.31
CA ALA A 600 -35.26 30.54 5.47
C ALA A 600 -34.79 30.44 6.93
N ALA A 601 -35.71 30.53 7.90
CA ALA A 601 -35.40 30.39 9.32
C ALA A 601 -36.38 29.46 10.03
N LEU A 602 -35.89 28.28 10.43
CA LEU A 602 -36.69 27.32 11.19
C LEU A 602 -36.85 27.75 12.66
N ASP A 603 -37.96 28.40 13.00
CA ASP A 603 -38.21 28.91 14.34
C ASP A 603 -39.68 28.82 14.81
N ILE A 604 -40.03 29.53 15.89
CA ILE A 604 -41.41 29.49 16.45
C ILE A 604 -42.46 30.10 15.51
N SER A 605 -42.05 30.91 14.54
CA SER A 605 -42.94 31.53 13.57
C SER A 605 -43.58 30.51 12.63
N ASP A 606 -42.89 29.43 12.29
CA ASP A 606 -43.37 28.34 11.43
C ASP A 606 -44.57 27.55 11.99
N PRO A 607 -44.51 27.01 13.23
CA PRO A 607 -45.67 26.33 13.80
C PRO A 607 -46.81 27.32 14.07
N VAL A 608 -46.51 28.60 14.36
CA VAL A 608 -47.54 29.65 14.48
C VAL A 608 -48.22 29.90 13.14
N TYR A 609 -47.46 29.98 12.05
CA TYR A 609 -47.98 30.12 10.69
C TYR A 609 -48.85 28.92 10.31
N SER A 610 -48.34 27.70 10.53
CA SER A 610 -49.07 26.44 10.30
C SER A 610 -50.42 26.42 11.02
N LEU A 611 -50.43 26.70 12.33
CA LEU A 611 -51.66 26.70 13.13
C LEU A 611 -52.62 27.82 12.72
N ALA A 612 -52.11 28.98 12.28
CA ALA A 612 -52.93 30.06 11.77
C ALA A 612 -53.60 29.68 10.43
N ALA A 613 -52.86 29.03 9.53
CA ALA A 613 -53.37 28.50 8.27
C ALA A 613 -54.47 27.44 8.51
N LEU A 614 -54.24 26.51 9.45
CA LEU A 614 -55.16 25.42 9.78
C LEU A 614 -56.45 25.88 10.49
N PHE A 615 -56.36 26.82 11.44
CA PHE A 615 -57.46 27.10 12.38
C PHE A 615 -57.97 28.54 12.39
N SER A 616 -57.23 29.49 11.83
CA SER A 616 -57.52 30.94 11.98
C SER A 616 -57.68 31.68 10.65
N ALA A 617 -57.91 30.96 9.54
CA ALA A 617 -58.00 31.53 8.19
C ALA A 617 -56.76 32.36 7.79
N GLY A 618 -55.57 31.91 8.24
CA GLY A 618 -54.28 32.44 7.79
C GLY A 618 -54.02 32.12 6.31
N ALA A 619 -52.91 32.66 5.78
CA ALA A 619 -52.46 32.31 4.44
C ALA A 619 -52.08 30.81 4.38
N LEU A 620 -52.39 30.17 3.26
CA LEU A 620 -51.92 28.80 3.01
C LEU A 620 -50.41 28.82 2.70
N PRO A 621 -49.70 27.71 2.94
CA PRO A 621 -48.28 27.60 2.62
C PRO A 621 -47.98 27.99 1.17
N THR A 622 -46.83 28.62 0.95
CA THR A 622 -46.32 28.93 -0.39
C THR A 622 -45.94 27.65 -1.13
N ALA A 623 -45.63 27.77 -2.43
CA ALA A 623 -45.17 26.62 -3.19
C ALA A 623 -43.87 26.05 -2.56
N PRO A 624 -43.67 24.72 -2.54
CA PRO A 624 -44.52 23.68 -3.14
C PRO A 624 -45.66 23.20 -2.22
N TYR A 625 -46.89 23.67 -2.44
CA TYR A 625 -48.12 23.19 -1.77
C TYR A 625 -49.31 23.39 -2.73
N PRO A 626 -50.28 22.46 -2.81
CA PRO A 626 -50.42 21.21 -2.05
C PRO A 626 -49.77 19.99 -2.71
N ASN A 627 -49.09 20.17 -3.84
CA ASN A 627 -48.44 19.07 -4.55
C ASN A 627 -46.93 19.18 -4.36
N CYS A 628 -46.26 18.04 -4.50
CA CYS A 628 -44.80 17.97 -4.56
C CYS A 628 -44.26 18.91 -5.63
N GLY A 629 -43.15 19.55 -5.30
CA GLY A 629 -42.35 20.33 -6.23
C GLY A 629 -41.03 20.75 -5.59
N PRO A 630 -40.13 21.32 -6.38
CA PRO A 630 -38.92 21.93 -5.86
C PRO A 630 -39.28 23.20 -5.07
N ASP A 631 -38.40 23.58 -4.13
CA ASP A 631 -38.49 24.90 -3.52
C ASP A 631 -38.21 26.00 -4.56
N PRO A 632 -39.15 26.92 -4.84
CA PRO A 632 -38.92 28.03 -5.75
C PRO A 632 -37.91 29.08 -5.25
N THR A 633 -37.59 29.09 -3.95
CA THR A 633 -36.65 30.04 -3.34
C THR A 633 -35.25 29.49 -3.15
N SER A 634 -35.06 28.18 -3.28
CA SER A 634 -33.76 27.50 -3.19
C SER A 634 -32.75 28.01 -4.25
N PRO A 635 -31.45 28.09 -3.90
CA PRO A 635 -30.88 27.82 -2.57
C PRO A 635 -31.03 29.04 -1.64
N ASP A 636 -31.67 28.86 -0.49
CA ASP A 636 -31.88 29.91 0.52
C ASP A 636 -31.19 29.64 1.87
N GLY A 637 -30.62 28.44 2.03
CA GLY A 637 -29.85 28.03 3.21
C GLY A 637 -30.48 26.88 4.00
N LEU A 638 -31.71 26.50 3.69
CA LEU A 638 -32.31 25.23 4.11
C LEU A 638 -32.19 24.18 2.98
N SER A 639 -32.38 22.91 3.34
CA SER A 639 -32.29 21.80 2.40
C SER A 639 -33.37 20.75 2.66
N CYS A 640 -33.68 20.02 1.60
CA CYS A 640 -34.58 18.88 1.63
C CYS A 640 -33.91 17.66 1.01
N LEU A 641 -32.98 17.04 1.73
CA LEU A 641 -32.17 15.94 1.17
C LEU A 641 -32.97 14.65 0.93
N GLU A 642 -34.05 14.45 1.67
CA GLU A 642 -34.96 13.31 1.51
C GLU A 642 -36.37 13.70 1.93
N SER A 643 -37.35 13.33 1.10
CA SER A 643 -38.78 13.57 1.32
C SER A 643 -39.61 12.32 1.01
N THR A 644 -40.85 12.24 1.54
CA THR A 644 -41.82 11.20 1.16
C THR A 644 -42.62 11.52 -0.10
N CYS A 645 -42.25 12.58 -0.82
CA CYS A 645 -42.87 12.92 -2.10
C CYS A 645 -42.63 11.81 -3.15
N PRO A 646 -43.67 11.35 -3.88
CA PRO A 646 -43.60 10.17 -4.74
C PRO A 646 -42.75 10.30 -6.01
#